data_AF-D2MNX6-F1
#
_entry.id   AF-D2MNX6-F1
#
_cell.length_a   1.000
_cell.length_b   1.000
_cell.length_c   1.000
_cell.angle_alpha   90.00
_cell.angle_beta   90.00
_cell.angle_gamma   90.00
#
_symmetry.space_group_name_H-M   'P 1'
#
loop_
_entity.id
_entity.type
_entity.pdbx_description
1 polymer ?
#
loop_
_entity_poly.entity_id
_entity_poly.type
_entity_poly.pdbx_seq_one_letter_code
_entity_poly.pdbx_strand_id
1 'polypeptide(L)'
;MSEKMLSPQEEVNELVTKALVALDDYADYDQKKIDYIVAKATVAALDQHGTLARLAVEETGRGVFEDKATKNLFACEYMVNYMRHLKTVGVISEDPVTGITEVAEPVGVIAGLTPVTNPTSTAIFKSLISLKTRNPIIFAFHPNAQKSSAEAARIVYEAAVNAGAPKNCIQWIEHPSMDATSALMNHSGVSTILATGGNAMVKAAYSCGKPALGVGAGNAPAYIEATAHIKQAVNDIAMSKAFDNGMICASEQTVIVDKEIYDDVKEEFKHYNVHFCNAKEKKLLEKYMFGFEANSKDVEQAKLNSAVAGKAAAWIAEQAGFTVDPKTSILIAEIKEPGVKEPLSREKLSPVLAMEKADNIVDGFNKAEATVMLNGIGHTAAIHTRNEELAKEFGKRMKACRLIWNSPTTFGGIGNIYNSFIPSLTLGCGSYGHNSVSGNVGPINLINVKKIGKRRNTMQWFKIPSKIYIEQNSITYLRDMREISRAFIVTDRTMVDLGYVQRIREQLASRDNQVQVQLFCDVEPDPSLQTVKKGWELMQSFKPDTIIALGGGSAMDAAKGMWLFYEHPEVDFADLKQKFMDVRKRAFQYPELGKKSNLVCIPTTSGTGSEVSPFAVITDKEKNLKYPLADYSLTPTVAIVDPALVMNLPSKVTADSGMDVLTHACEAYVSVMATDYTDALALKAVTMVFQYLSRAVHNGAKDEEAREKMHNASTMAGMAFANAYLGMCHSLSHKIGAEFHTVHGRTCATFLPYVIRYNGTKPEKPGLWPKYQYYNADERYCELAHAIGLKFKTIQEGVEKFAQAVHDLGVDVGMEMNFKSQGIDEKTWDEKREKIAYLAYEDQCSPANPRVPMIQDMMDILKAAYTGEIITYDHH
;
A
#
# COMPACT_ATOMS: atom_id res chain seq x y z
N MET A 1 -24.78 -56.46 20.96
CA MET A 1 -25.41 -55.91 19.75
C MET A 1 -24.27 -55.46 18.85
N SER A 2 -24.15 -56.00 17.64
CA SER A 2 -23.12 -55.57 16.69
C SER A 2 -23.40 -54.11 16.30
N GLU A 3 -22.50 -53.19 16.65
CA GLU A 3 -22.56 -51.81 16.15
C GLU A 3 -22.62 -51.83 14.63
N LYS A 4 -23.66 -51.22 14.06
CA LYS A 4 -23.84 -51.10 12.62
C LYS A 4 -22.76 -50.15 12.12
N MET A 5 -21.73 -50.65 11.43
CA MET A 5 -20.72 -49.78 10.81
C MET A 5 -21.41 -48.81 9.86
N LEU A 6 -21.23 -47.50 10.12
CA LEU A 6 -21.71 -46.43 9.25
C LEU A 6 -20.93 -46.45 7.93
N SER A 7 -21.54 -45.99 6.84
CA SER A 7 -20.77 -45.68 5.64
C SER A 7 -19.83 -44.48 5.91
N PRO A 8 -18.71 -44.36 5.16
CA PRO A 8 -17.79 -43.22 5.29
C PRO A 8 -18.48 -41.84 5.22
N GLN A 9 -19.51 -41.72 4.38
CA GLN A 9 -20.26 -40.48 4.25
C GLN A 9 -21.16 -40.20 5.46
N GLU A 10 -21.84 -41.22 5.99
CA GLU A 10 -22.70 -41.08 7.17
C GLU A 10 -21.90 -40.73 8.42
N GLU A 11 -20.73 -41.37 8.62
CA GLU A 11 -19.80 -41.05 9.71
C GLU A 11 -19.36 -39.59 9.64
N VAL A 12 -18.87 -39.14 8.48
CA VAL A 12 -18.43 -37.74 8.30
C VAL A 12 -19.55 -36.74 8.53
N ASN A 13 -20.76 -37.02 8.02
CA ASN A 13 -21.92 -36.14 8.24
C ASN A 13 -22.21 -35.96 9.73
N GLU A 14 -22.21 -37.05 10.50
CA GLU A 14 -22.44 -37.00 11.94
C GLU A 14 -21.37 -36.17 12.67
N LEU A 15 -20.09 -36.38 12.33
CA LEU A 15 -18.97 -35.64 12.92
C LEU A 15 -19.07 -34.14 12.62
N VAL A 16 -19.41 -33.77 11.37
CA VAL A 16 -19.54 -32.35 10.98
C VAL A 16 -20.74 -31.70 11.65
N THR A 17 -21.88 -32.39 11.76
CA THR A 17 -23.04 -31.87 12.52
C THR A 17 -22.67 -31.56 13.97
N LYS A 18 -21.96 -32.46 14.64
CA LYS A 18 -21.48 -32.23 16.01
C LYS A 18 -20.47 -31.09 16.10
N ALA A 19 -19.58 -30.97 15.11
CA ALA A 19 -18.60 -29.90 15.06
C ALA A 19 -19.25 -28.53 14.87
N LEU A 20 -20.31 -28.42 14.07
CA LEU A 20 -21.04 -27.17 13.88
C LEU A 20 -21.70 -26.71 15.19
N VAL A 21 -22.27 -27.63 15.98
CA VAL A 21 -22.78 -27.29 17.32
C VAL A 21 -21.66 -26.80 18.24
N ALA A 22 -20.51 -27.47 18.22
CA ALA A 22 -19.34 -27.04 19.00
C ALA A 22 -18.81 -25.65 18.57
N LEU A 23 -18.94 -25.30 17.29
CA LEU A 23 -18.56 -23.98 16.76
C LEU A 23 -19.49 -22.89 17.32
N ASP A 24 -20.80 -23.15 17.35
CA ASP A 24 -21.79 -22.23 17.90
C ASP A 24 -21.58 -22.04 19.41
N ASP A 25 -21.31 -23.13 20.15
CA ASP A 25 -21.03 -23.08 21.59
C ASP A 25 -19.79 -22.22 21.95
N TYR A 26 -18.85 -22.03 21.01
CA TYR A 26 -17.69 -21.16 21.20
C TYR A 26 -18.01 -19.66 21.13
N ALA A 27 -19.21 -19.26 20.65
CA ALA A 27 -19.53 -17.87 20.35
C ALA A 27 -19.34 -16.92 21.54
N ASP A 28 -19.71 -17.37 22.74
CA ASP A 28 -19.69 -16.57 23.98
C ASP A 28 -18.35 -16.62 24.74
N TYR A 29 -17.34 -17.31 24.21
CA TYR A 29 -16.08 -17.52 24.93
C TYR A 29 -15.15 -16.32 24.75
N ASP A 30 -14.64 -15.80 25.86
CA ASP A 30 -13.64 -14.72 25.85
C ASP A 30 -12.20 -15.24 25.69
N GLN A 31 -11.25 -14.31 25.49
CA GLN A 31 -9.84 -14.64 25.32
C GLN A 31 -9.28 -15.45 26.50
N LYS A 32 -9.64 -15.08 27.74
CA LYS A 32 -9.10 -15.72 28.95
C LYS A 32 -9.56 -17.16 29.07
N LYS A 33 -10.82 -17.44 28.75
CA LYS A 33 -11.39 -18.79 28.75
C LYS A 33 -10.69 -19.67 27.72
N ILE A 34 -10.48 -19.16 26.50
CA ILE A 34 -9.74 -19.88 25.45
C ILE A 34 -8.29 -20.15 25.85
N ASP A 35 -7.60 -19.16 26.41
CA ASP A 35 -6.23 -19.31 26.87
C ASP A 35 -6.11 -20.36 27.98
N TYR A 36 -7.08 -20.40 28.89
CA TYR A 36 -7.16 -21.41 29.94
C TYR A 36 -7.38 -22.82 29.39
N ILE A 37 -8.30 -22.99 28.44
CA ILE A 37 -8.55 -24.27 27.76
C ILE A 37 -7.27 -24.77 27.08
N VAL A 38 -6.63 -23.91 26.28
CA VAL A 38 -5.38 -24.25 25.58
C VAL A 38 -4.29 -24.62 26.57
N ALA A 39 -4.10 -23.86 27.65
CA ALA A 39 -3.09 -24.16 28.65
C ALA A 39 -3.30 -25.54 29.31
N LYS A 40 -4.54 -25.90 29.67
CA LYS A 40 -4.86 -27.20 30.26
C LYS A 40 -4.70 -28.35 29.27
N ALA A 41 -5.15 -28.15 28.04
CA ALA A 41 -4.97 -29.10 26.95
C ALA A 41 -3.48 -29.35 26.66
N THR A 42 -2.66 -28.30 26.65
CA THR A 42 -1.21 -28.41 26.48
C THR A 42 -0.56 -29.20 27.61
N VAL A 43 -0.88 -28.91 28.88
CA VAL A 43 -0.28 -29.62 30.02
C VAL A 43 -0.60 -31.11 29.99
N ALA A 44 -1.82 -31.50 29.62
CA ALA A 44 -2.20 -32.91 29.51
C ALA A 44 -1.43 -33.64 28.39
N ALA A 45 -1.29 -33.01 27.23
CA ALA A 45 -0.49 -33.57 26.14
C ALA A 45 1.01 -33.65 26.49
N LEU A 46 1.51 -32.63 27.21
CA LEU A 46 2.89 -32.56 27.68
C LEU A 46 3.20 -33.72 28.65
N ASP A 47 2.31 -33.99 29.60
CA ASP A 47 2.47 -35.11 30.56
C ASP A 47 2.58 -36.47 29.84
N GLN A 48 1.89 -36.62 28.71
CA GLN A 48 1.84 -37.87 27.93
C GLN A 48 2.85 -37.94 26.77
N HIS A 49 3.79 -36.99 26.65
CA HIS A 49 4.74 -36.90 25.54
C HIS A 49 5.50 -38.21 25.27
N GLY A 50 5.99 -38.89 26.32
CA GLY A 50 6.70 -40.16 26.23
C GLY A 50 5.78 -41.34 25.89
N THR A 51 4.62 -41.45 26.54
CA THR A 51 3.63 -42.51 26.25
C THR A 51 3.20 -42.48 24.78
N LEU A 52 2.90 -41.28 24.27
CA LEU A 52 2.52 -41.06 22.88
C LEU A 52 3.66 -41.34 21.90
N ALA A 53 4.90 -41.00 22.27
CA ALA A 53 6.07 -41.32 21.47
C ALA A 53 6.27 -42.83 21.32
N ARG A 54 6.18 -43.58 22.41
CA ARG A 54 6.27 -45.06 22.39
C ARG A 54 5.18 -45.66 21.51
N LEU A 55 3.93 -45.23 21.71
CA LEU A 55 2.80 -45.72 20.93
C LEU A 55 2.99 -45.46 19.42
N ALA A 56 3.49 -44.29 19.04
CA ALA A 56 3.80 -43.98 17.64
C ALA A 56 4.91 -44.85 17.06
N VAL A 57 5.98 -45.14 17.80
CA VAL A 57 7.05 -46.04 17.35
C VAL A 57 6.54 -47.47 17.20
N GLU A 58 5.80 -47.98 18.19
CA GLU A 58 5.24 -49.33 18.18
C GLU A 58 4.23 -49.54 17.04
N GLU A 59 3.36 -48.57 16.79
CA GLU A 59 2.36 -48.66 15.72
C GLU A 59 2.98 -48.51 14.33
N THR A 60 3.84 -47.51 14.13
CA THR A 60 4.37 -47.17 12.80
C THR A 60 5.59 -48.01 12.43
N GLY A 61 6.33 -48.52 13.41
CA GLY A 61 7.63 -49.15 13.24
C GLY A 61 8.72 -48.20 12.73
N ARG A 62 8.55 -46.88 12.91
CA ARG A 62 9.44 -45.85 12.35
C ARG A 62 9.89 -44.85 13.41
N GLY A 63 11.10 -44.32 13.23
CA GLY A 63 11.66 -43.26 14.05
C GLY A 63 12.33 -43.75 15.33
N VAL A 64 12.58 -42.82 16.24
CA VAL A 64 13.28 -43.01 17.51
C VAL A 64 12.42 -42.49 18.66
N PHE A 65 12.34 -43.23 19.75
CA PHE A 65 11.48 -42.90 20.88
C PHE A 65 11.79 -41.52 21.48
N GLU A 66 13.08 -41.27 21.78
CA GLU A 66 13.58 -40.03 22.39
C GLU A 66 13.28 -38.81 21.51
N ASP A 67 13.43 -38.96 20.20
CA ASP A 67 13.19 -37.88 19.25
C ASP A 67 11.69 -37.61 19.08
N LYS A 68 10.85 -38.64 19.05
CA LYS A 68 9.38 -38.45 19.03
C LYS A 68 8.87 -37.84 20.33
N ALA A 69 9.45 -38.20 21.47
CA ALA A 69 9.15 -37.56 22.74
C ALA A 69 9.49 -36.06 22.68
N THR A 70 10.66 -35.72 22.13
CA THR A 70 11.08 -34.34 21.88
C THR A 70 10.15 -33.60 20.91
N LYS A 71 9.67 -34.25 19.84
CA LYS A 71 8.67 -33.68 18.92
C LYS A 71 7.34 -33.37 19.60
N ASN A 72 6.90 -34.23 20.52
CA ASN A 72 5.68 -33.99 21.30
C ASN A 72 5.86 -32.81 22.26
N LEU A 73 7.02 -32.72 22.94
CA LEU A 73 7.38 -31.55 23.76
C LEU A 73 7.37 -30.27 22.90
N PHE A 74 7.97 -30.31 21.71
CA PHE A 74 7.97 -29.18 20.77
C PHE A 74 6.54 -28.72 20.43
N ALA A 75 5.67 -29.65 20.02
CA ALA A 75 4.29 -29.35 19.65
C ALA A 75 3.47 -28.74 20.81
N CYS A 76 3.86 -29.03 22.06
CA CYS A 76 3.22 -28.49 23.26
C CYS A 76 3.83 -27.14 23.66
N GLU A 77 5.10 -27.14 24.06
CA GLU A 77 5.73 -26.02 24.78
C GLU A 77 5.97 -24.81 23.88
N TYR A 78 6.55 -25.02 22.69
CA TYR A 78 6.88 -23.93 21.80
C TYR A 78 5.62 -23.29 21.23
N MET A 79 4.59 -24.10 20.98
CA MET A 79 3.30 -23.63 20.48
C MET A 79 2.55 -22.81 21.54
N VAL A 80 2.42 -23.32 22.77
CA VAL A 80 1.73 -22.56 23.84
C VAL A 80 2.51 -21.29 24.21
N ASN A 81 3.85 -21.32 24.15
CA ASN A 81 4.68 -20.15 24.38
C ASN A 81 4.37 -19.06 23.34
N TYR A 82 4.38 -19.42 22.04
CA TYR A 82 4.02 -18.50 20.96
C TYR A 82 2.59 -17.94 21.10
N MET A 83 1.62 -18.78 21.48
CA MET A 83 0.20 -18.38 21.55
C MET A 83 -0.19 -17.59 22.80
N ARG A 84 0.68 -17.52 23.82
CA ARG A 84 0.33 -16.99 25.16
C ARG A 84 -0.19 -15.56 25.13
N HIS A 85 0.34 -14.72 24.24
CA HIS A 85 -0.04 -13.31 24.11
C HIS A 85 -0.76 -13.00 22.81
N LEU A 86 -1.01 -14.02 21.98
CA LEU A 86 -1.69 -13.85 20.71
C LEU A 86 -3.18 -13.65 20.95
N LYS A 87 -3.74 -12.52 20.49
CA LYS A 87 -5.18 -12.26 20.54
C LYS A 87 -5.87 -12.95 19.36
N THR A 88 -6.91 -13.73 19.65
CA THR A 88 -7.69 -14.53 18.69
C THR A 88 -9.21 -14.42 18.92
N VAL A 89 -9.61 -13.60 19.91
CA VAL A 89 -11.00 -13.41 20.32
C VAL A 89 -11.33 -11.92 20.37
N GLY A 90 -12.45 -11.54 19.74
CA GLY A 90 -12.95 -10.16 19.76
C GLY A 90 -12.00 -9.19 19.07
N VAL A 91 -11.87 -7.97 19.61
CA VAL A 91 -10.97 -6.93 19.09
C VAL A 91 -9.51 -7.34 19.34
N ILE A 92 -8.77 -7.60 18.26
CA ILE A 92 -7.37 -8.04 18.32
C ILE A 92 -6.40 -6.88 18.10
N SER A 93 -6.81 -5.86 17.36
CA SER A 93 -6.05 -4.64 17.10
C SER A 93 -6.99 -3.45 17.02
N GLU A 94 -6.58 -2.32 17.59
CA GLU A 94 -7.29 -1.05 17.48
C GLU A 94 -6.26 0.06 17.33
N ASP A 95 -6.33 0.77 16.22
CA ASP A 95 -5.50 1.93 15.95
C ASP A 95 -6.41 3.17 15.86
N PRO A 96 -6.47 3.99 16.92
CA PRO A 96 -7.31 5.18 16.94
C PRO A 96 -6.82 6.27 15.97
N VAL A 97 -5.54 6.24 15.59
CA VAL A 97 -4.95 7.20 14.65
C VAL A 97 -5.37 6.83 13.23
N THR A 98 -5.18 5.58 12.81
CA THR A 98 -5.63 5.14 11.48
C THR A 98 -7.15 4.97 11.40
N GLY A 99 -7.83 4.81 12.54
CA GLY A 99 -9.26 4.57 12.65
C GLY A 99 -9.66 3.14 12.25
N ILE A 100 -8.72 2.19 12.33
CA ILE A 100 -8.92 0.79 11.95
C ILE A 100 -8.99 -0.05 13.23
N THR A 101 -10.08 -0.81 13.36
CA THR A 101 -10.23 -1.83 14.40
C THR A 101 -10.35 -3.19 13.73
N GLU A 102 -9.55 -4.16 14.17
CA GLU A 102 -9.53 -5.53 13.66
C GLU A 102 -10.17 -6.48 14.67
N VAL A 103 -11.11 -7.30 14.21
CA VAL A 103 -11.88 -8.25 15.02
C VAL A 103 -11.67 -9.68 14.50
N ALA A 104 -11.26 -10.58 15.38
CA ALA A 104 -11.03 -11.99 15.04
C ALA A 104 -12.30 -12.84 15.13
N GLU A 105 -12.51 -13.65 14.10
CA GLU A 105 -13.60 -14.62 13.99
C GLU A 105 -13.04 -15.99 13.58
N PRO A 106 -13.49 -17.11 14.18
CA PRO A 106 -13.08 -18.44 13.72
C PRO A 106 -13.38 -18.63 12.22
N VAL A 107 -12.57 -19.44 11.54
CA VAL A 107 -12.85 -19.84 10.16
C VAL A 107 -14.02 -20.84 10.06
N GLY A 108 -14.27 -21.61 11.12
CA GLY A 108 -15.32 -22.61 11.24
C GLY A 108 -14.78 -24.01 11.49
N VAL A 109 -15.41 -25.05 10.92
CA VAL A 109 -14.96 -26.44 11.12
C VAL A 109 -13.74 -26.73 10.24
N ILE A 110 -12.69 -27.27 10.85
CA ILE A 110 -11.41 -27.60 10.19
C ILE A 110 -11.34 -29.09 9.90
N ALA A 111 -10.94 -29.47 8.68
CA ALA A 111 -10.49 -30.82 8.37
C ALA A 111 -8.96 -30.94 8.57
N GLY A 112 -8.53 -31.77 9.52
CA GLY A 112 -7.12 -31.98 9.85
C GLY A 112 -6.57 -33.28 9.25
N LEU A 113 -5.72 -33.18 8.22
CA LEU A 113 -5.05 -34.35 7.64
C LEU A 113 -3.66 -34.54 8.26
N THR A 114 -3.30 -35.74 8.71
CA THR A 114 -2.00 -35.98 9.37
C THR A 114 -1.14 -37.02 8.64
N PRO A 115 0.19 -36.88 8.66
CA PRO A 115 1.08 -37.87 8.06
C PRO A 115 1.37 -39.03 9.02
N VAL A 116 1.86 -40.15 8.47
CA VAL A 116 2.40 -41.28 9.25
C VAL A 116 3.72 -40.94 9.98
N THR A 117 4.41 -39.89 9.55
CA THR A 117 5.77 -39.55 10.02
C THR A 117 5.76 -38.83 11.38
N ASN A 118 4.84 -37.89 11.56
CA ASN A 118 4.68 -37.08 12.77
C ASN A 118 3.24 -37.20 13.32
N PRO A 119 2.76 -38.41 13.66
CA PRO A 119 1.33 -38.64 13.90
C PRO A 119 0.82 -37.88 15.13
N THR A 120 1.42 -38.14 16.30
CA THR A 120 1.02 -37.59 17.59
C THR A 120 1.30 -36.10 17.70
N SER A 121 2.51 -35.66 17.36
CA SER A 121 2.89 -34.25 17.45
C SER A 121 2.07 -33.35 16.52
N THR A 122 1.71 -33.81 15.31
CA THR A 122 0.84 -33.05 14.40
C THR A 122 -0.60 -32.98 14.90
N ALA A 123 -1.13 -34.08 15.45
CA ALA A 123 -2.47 -34.09 16.06
C ALA A 123 -2.55 -33.12 17.25
N ILE A 124 -1.54 -33.11 18.13
CA ILE A 124 -1.43 -32.13 19.23
C ILE A 124 -1.37 -30.72 18.69
N PHE A 125 -0.40 -30.42 17.81
CA PHE A 125 -0.19 -29.09 17.24
C PHE A 125 -1.48 -28.53 16.62
N LYS A 126 -2.13 -29.29 15.73
CA LYS A 126 -3.36 -28.85 15.04
C LYS A 126 -4.52 -28.66 16.00
N SER A 127 -4.64 -29.52 17.02
CA SER A 127 -5.67 -29.37 18.05
C SER A 127 -5.46 -28.08 18.84
N LEU A 128 -4.25 -27.80 19.31
CA LEU A 128 -3.95 -26.61 20.12
C LEU A 128 -4.20 -25.30 19.35
N ILE A 129 -3.76 -25.20 18.09
CA ILE A 129 -4.01 -23.99 17.29
C ILE A 129 -5.49 -23.80 16.93
N SER A 130 -6.24 -24.90 16.78
CA SER A 130 -7.70 -24.86 16.49
C SER A 130 -8.49 -24.44 17.73
N LEU A 131 -8.15 -24.98 18.90
CA LEU A 131 -8.71 -24.55 20.20
C LEU A 131 -8.45 -23.06 20.44
N LYS A 132 -7.20 -22.60 20.24
CA LYS A 132 -6.81 -21.19 20.42
C LYS A 132 -7.64 -20.23 19.57
N THR A 133 -8.19 -20.71 18.46
CA THR A 133 -8.92 -19.91 17.47
C THR A 133 -10.41 -20.17 17.44
N ARG A 134 -10.94 -20.95 18.41
CA ARG A 134 -12.37 -21.30 18.52
C ARG A 134 -12.89 -22.11 17.34
N ASN A 135 -12.03 -22.90 16.71
CA ASN A 135 -12.41 -23.76 15.60
C ASN A 135 -12.50 -25.22 16.07
N PRO A 136 -13.65 -25.89 15.88
CA PRO A 136 -13.72 -27.33 15.96
C PRO A 136 -12.90 -27.99 14.84
N ILE A 137 -12.24 -29.09 15.16
CA ILE A 137 -11.40 -29.84 14.20
C ILE A 137 -11.83 -31.30 14.11
N ILE A 138 -11.91 -31.82 12.90
CA ILE A 138 -12.15 -33.23 12.60
C ILE A 138 -10.92 -33.77 11.87
N PHE A 139 -10.29 -34.80 12.44
CA PHE A 139 -9.10 -35.40 11.86
C PHE A 139 -9.41 -36.57 10.93
N ALA A 140 -8.68 -36.64 9.83
CA ALA A 140 -8.50 -37.86 9.04
C ALA A 140 -7.02 -38.29 9.17
N PHE A 141 -6.78 -39.28 10.04
CA PHE A 141 -5.43 -39.77 10.30
C PHE A 141 -4.98 -40.76 9.23
N HIS A 142 -3.66 -40.93 9.11
CA HIS A 142 -3.10 -41.94 8.23
C HIS A 142 -3.40 -43.35 8.80
N PRO A 143 -3.84 -44.34 7.99
CA PRO A 143 -4.22 -45.66 8.49
C PRO A 143 -3.14 -46.37 9.34
N ASN A 144 -1.87 -46.26 8.93
CA ASN A 144 -0.73 -46.83 9.67
C ASN A 144 -0.33 -46.07 10.94
N ALA A 145 -1.07 -45.03 11.33
CA ALA A 145 -0.83 -44.26 12.56
C ALA A 145 -2.14 -43.81 13.23
N GLN A 146 -3.24 -44.54 12.98
CA GLN A 146 -4.58 -44.19 13.46
C GLN A 146 -4.63 -44.19 14.99
N LYS A 147 -4.10 -45.23 15.65
CA LYS A 147 -4.22 -45.42 17.10
C LYS A 147 -3.45 -44.36 17.87
N SER A 148 -2.19 -44.13 17.48
CA SER A 148 -1.34 -43.12 18.11
C SER A 148 -1.89 -41.70 17.93
N SER A 149 -2.36 -41.36 16.73
CA SER A 149 -2.93 -40.03 16.45
C SER A 149 -4.27 -39.81 17.18
N ALA A 150 -5.15 -40.82 17.19
CA ALA A 150 -6.42 -40.76 17.90
C ALA A 150 -6.23 -40.62 19.40
N GLU A 151 -5.26 -41.34 20.00
CA GLU A 151 -4.95 -41.21 21.42
C GLU A 151 -4.43 -39.81 21.77
N ALA A 152 -3.57 -39.23 20.93
CA ALA A 152 -3.12 -37.86 21.11
C ALA A 152 -4.28 -36.85 21.04
N ALA A 153 -5.18 -36.99 20.06
CA ALA A 153 -6.37 -36.14 19.94
C ALA A 153 -7.32 -36.32 21.12
N ARG A 154 -7.53 -37.55 21.61
CA ARG A 154 -8.36 -37.87 22.78
C ARG A 154 -7.86 -37.19 24.04
N ILE A 155 -6.56 -37.27 24.33
CA ILE A 155 -5.95 -36.63 25.51
C ILE A 155 -6.17 -35.11 25.48
N VAL A 156 -5.91 -34.48 24.32
CA VAL A 156 -6.11 -33.04 24.16
C VAL A 156 -7.60 -32.67 24.29
N TYR A 157 -8.48 -33.46 23.67
CA TYR A 157 -9.93 -33.28 23.71
C TYR A 157 -10.49 -33.35 25.14
N GLU A 158 -10.19 -34.42 25.88
CA GLU A 158 -10.70 -34.60 27.24
C GLU A 158 -10.22 -33.50 28.18
N ALA A 159 -8.94 -33.12 28.07
CA ALA A 159 -8.40 -32.01 28.85
C ALA A 159 -9.06 -30.67 28.50
N ALA A 160 -9.32 -30.42 27.21
CA ALA A 160 -10.02 -29.22 26.76
C ALA A 160 -11.46 -29.17 27.29
N VAL A 161 -12.23 -30.27 27.17
CA VAL A 161 -13.61 -30.35 27.68
C VAL A 161 -13.65 -30.23 29.20
N ASN A 162 -12.72 -30.85 29.93
CA ASN A 162 -12.61 -30.70 31.38
C ASN A 162 -12.25 -29.27 31.81
N ALA A 163 -11.53 -28.52 30.97
CA ALA A 163 -11.27 -27.09 31.16
C ALA A 163 -12.46 -26.20 30.72
N GLY A 164 -13.53 -26.82 30.20
CA GLY A 164 -14.78 -26.23 29.78
C GLY A 164 -14.77 -25.74 28.33
N ALA A 165 -14.12 -26.46 27.41
CA ALA A 165 -14.37 -26.37 25.98
C ALA A 165 -15.70 -27.06 25.60
N PRO A 166 -16.33 -26.70 24.47
CA PRO A 166 -17.50 -27.41 23.95
C PRO A 166 -17.23 -28.89 23.70
N LYS A 167 -18.26 -29.72 23.89
CA LYS A 167 -18.18 -31.13 23.49
C LYS A 167 -17.97 -31.22 21.98
N ASN A 168 -17.27 -32.26 21.52
CA ASN A 168 -16.98 -32.51 20.11
C ASN A 168 -16.13 -31.41 19.42
N CYS A 169 -15.42 -30.56 20.19
CA CYS A 169 -14.52 -29.56 19.63
C CYS A 169 -13.28 -30.17 18.93
N ILE A 170 -12.93 -31.42 19.27
CA ILE A 170 -11.92 -32.22 18.59
C ILE A 170 -12.53 -33.60 18.33
N GLN A 171 -12.50 -34.04 17.09
CA GLN A 171 -13.08 -35.29 16.61
C GLN A 171 -12.13 -35.94 15.57
N TRP A 172 -12.38 -37.21 15.23
CA TRP A 172 -11.65 -37.91 14.18
C TRP A 172 -12.54 -38.97 13.53
N ILE A 173 -12.16 -39.38 12.32
CA ILE A 173 -12.74 -40.54 11.63
C ILE A 173 -12.23 -41.81 12.33
N GLU A 174 -13.12 -42.65 12.85
CA GLU A 174 -12.79 -43.90 13.53
C GLU A 174 -12.32 -44.96 12.52
N HIS A 175 -12.90 -44.95 11.32
CA HIS A 175 -12.66 -45.97 10.27
C HIS A 175 -11.96 -45.34 9.05
N PRO A 176 -10.63 -45.13 9.10
CA PRO A 176 -9.91 -44.36 8.09
C PRO A 176 -9.97 -45.03 6.71
N SER A 177 -10.44 -44.28 5.72
CA SER A 177 -10.45 -44.69 4.31
C SER A 177 -10.24 -43.48 3.39
N MET A 178 -9.90 -43.74 2.14
CA MET A 178 -9.83 -42.67 1.12
C MET A 178 -11.20 -42.02 0.91
N ASP A 179 -12.27 -42.81 0.95
CA ASP A 179 -13.65 -42.32 0.82
C ASP A 179 -14.03 -41.42 1.99
N ALA A 180 -13.71 -41.80 3.23
CA ALA A 180 -13.99 -40.97 4.42
C ALA A 180 -13.19 -39.66 4.38
N THR A 181 -11.92 -39.72 3.98
CA THR A 181 -11.08 -38.52 3.84
C THR A 181 -11.63 -37.58 2.75
N SER A 182 -12.04 -38.14 1.62
CA SER A 182 -12.66 -37.39 0.52
C SER A 182 -13.99 -36.78 0.95
N ALA A 183 -14.84 -37.54 1.65
CA ALA A 183 -16.10 -37.06 2.19
C ALA A 183 -15.87 -35.88 3.14
N LEU A 184 -14.91 -35.97 4.07
CA LEU A 184 -14.59 -34.88 5.00
C LEU A 184 -14.10 -33.63 4.27
N MET A 185 -13.16 -33.77 3.34
CA MET A 185 -12.64 -32.63 2.56
C MET A 185 -13.74 -31.93 1.76
N ASN A 186 -14.69 -32.67 1.18
CA ASN A 186 -15.74 -32.12 0.33
C ASN A 186 -17.03 -31.72 1.09
N HIS A 187 -17.19 -32.09 2.37
CA HIS A 187 -18.43 -31.85 3.11
C HIS A 187 -18.76 -30.36 3.28
N SER A 188 -19.96 -29.89 2.94
CA SER A 188 -20.31 -28.46 2.93
C SER A 188 -20.10 -27.72 4.26
N GLY A 189 -20.25 -28.40 5.40
CA GLY A 189 -20.01 -27.84 6.73
C GLY A 189 -18.54 -27.68 7.16
N VAL A 190 -17.56 -28.13 6.36
CA VAL A 190 -16.12 -27.90 6.62
C VAL A 190 -15.66 -26.64 5.90
N SER A 191 -15.08 -25.70 6.64
CA SER A 191 -14.66 -24.38 6.15
C SER A 191 -13.26 -24.37 5.54
N THR A 192 -12.32 -25.12 6.12
CA THR A 192 -10.93 -25.15 5.64
C THR A 192 -10.25 -26.48 5.92
N ILE A 193 -9.15 -26.76 5.20
CA ILE A 193 -8.41 -28.02 5.29
C ILE A 193 -6.95 -27.74 5.66
N LEU A 194 -6.47 -28.36 6.73
CA LEU A 194 -5.04 -28.43 7.06
C LEU A 194 -4.45 -29.70 6.47
N ALA A 195 -3.85 -29.61 5.29
CA ALA A 195 -3.36 -30.76 4.54
C ALA A 195 -1.86 -31.01 4.77
N THR A 196 -1.54 -31.85 5.77
CA THR A 196 -0.17 -32.30 6.03
C THR A 196 0.01 -33.74 5.58
N GLY A 197 0.61 -33.93 4.42
CA GLY A 197 0.80 -35.24 3.81
C GLY A 197 1.54 -35.13 2.49
N GLY A 198 1.60 -36.23 1.73
CA GLY A 198 2.25 -36.23 0.42
C GLY A 198 1.52 -35.37 -0.62
N ASN A 199 2.22 -35.00 -1.69
CA ASN A 199 1.74 -34.08 -2.74
C ASN A 199 0.38 -34.48 -3.34
N ALA A 200 0.06 -35.77 -3.45
CA ALA A 200 -1.23 -36.24 -3.95
C ALA A 200 -2.40 -35.83 -3.03
N MET A 201 -2.21 -35.94 -1.72
CA MET A 201 -3.21 -35.53 -0.72
C MET A 201 -3.38 -34.01 -0.71
N VAL A 202 -2.27 -33.28 -0.79
CA VAL A 202 -2.31 -31.81 -0.84
C VAL A 202 -3.02 -31.34 -2.11
N LYS A 203 -2.73 -31.95 -3.27
CA LYS A 203 -3.44 -31.67 -4.52
C LYS A 203 -4.94 -31.93 -4.39
N ALA A 204 -5.34 -33.03 -3.74
CA ALA A 204 -6.75 -33.33 -3.50
C ALA A 204 -7.41 -32.26 -2.61
N ALA A 205 -6.74 -31.82 -1.55
CA ALA A 205 -7.23 -30.76 -0.67
C ALA A 205 -7.41 -29.42 -1.42
N TYR A 206 -6.51 -29.05 -2.32
CA TYR A 206 -6.69 -27.86 -3.17
C TYR A 206 -7.74 -28.03 -4.29
N SER A 207 -8.21 -29.25 -4.55
CA SER A 207 -9.18 -29.53 -5.63
C SER A 207 -10.63 -29.60 -5.13
N CYS A 208 -10.88 -29.47 -3.84
CA CYS A 208 -12.22 -29.61 -3.25
C CYS A 208 -13.07 -28.32 -3.25
N GLY A 209 -12.56 -27.22 -3.83
CA GLY A 209 -13.26 -25.93 -3.87
C GLY A 209 -13.25 -25.15 -2.56
N LYS A 210 -12.41 -25.52 -1.59
CA LYS A 210 -12.30 -24.84 -0.28
C LYS A 210 -10.91 -24.24 -0.06
N PRO A 211 -10.80 -23.23 0.83
CA PRO A 211 -9.50 -22.81 1.33
C PRO A 211 -8.75 -23.98 1.96
N ALA A 212 -7.61 -24.35 1.40
CA ALA A 212 -6.73 -25.37 1.95
C ALA A 212 -5.38 -24.75 2.32
N LEU A 213 -4.80 -25.19 3.43
CA LEU A 213 -3.46 -24.87 3.90
C LEU A 213 -2.62 -26.14 3.79
N GLY A 214 -2.01 -26.31 2.63
CA GLY A 214 -1.19 -27.47 2.31
C GLY A 214 0.29 -27.27 2.59
N VAL A 215 1.02 -28.38 2.47
CA VAL A 215 2.48 -28.45 2.54
C VAL A 215 3.04 -28.98 1.21
N GLY A 216 4.35 -29.08 1.08
CA GLY A 216 5.02 -29.77 -0.01
C GLY A 216 6.07 -30.75 0.50
N ALA A 217 6.62 -31.55 -0.41
CA ALA A 217 7.82 -32.35 -0.14
C ALA A 217 9.04 -31.45 0.10
N GLY A 218 9.99 -31.93 0.89
CA GLY A 218 11.22 -31.20 1.22
C GLY A 218 12.45 -31.86 0.61
N ASN A 219 13.28 -31.08 -0.08
CA ASN A 219 14.59 -31.53 -0.55
C ASN A 219 15.66 -30.49 -0.19
N ALA A 220 15.94 -30.35 1.10
CA ALA A 220 16.72 -29.24 1.61
C ALA A 220 18.23 -29.42 1.32
N PRO A 221 18.87 -28.52 0.54
CA PRO A 221 20.32 -28.43 0.50
C PRO A 221 20.84 -27.66 1.73
N ALA A 222 22.06 -28.00 2.16
CA ALA A 222 22.86 -27.20 3.08
C ALA A 222 24.20 -26.86 2.41
N TYR A 223 24.37 -25.59 2.02
CA TYR A 223 25.62 -25.11 1.43
C TYR A 223 26.56 -24.60 2.52
N ILE A 224 27.74 -25.22 2.65
CA ILE A 224 28.81 -24.81 3.56
C ILE A 224 29.86 -24.07 2.74
N GLU A 225 29.82 -22.75 2.84
CA GLU A 225 30.75 -21.84 2.16
C GLU A 225 32.08 -21.76 2.93
N ALA A 226 33.18 -21.49 2.23
CA ALA A 226 34.55 -21.57 2.73
C ALA A 226 34.81 -20.84 4.07
N THR A 227 34.09 -19.74 4.35
CA THR A 227 34.23 -19.00 5.62
C THR A 227 33.43 -19.57 6.80
N ALA A 228 32.62 -20.62 6.59
CA ALA A 228 31.75 -21.19 7.60
C ALA A 228 32.50 -21.67 8.85
N HIS A 229 31.81 -21.65 10.00
CA HIS A 229 32.31 -22.32 11.19
C HIS A 229 32.07 -23.84 11.07
N ILE A 230 33.05 -24.57 10.50
CA ILE A 230 32.95 -26.00 10.14
C ILE A 230 32.33 -26.86 11.25
N LYS A 231 32.84 -26.78 12.48
CA LYS A 231 32.33 -27.59 13.61
C LYS A 231 30.85 -27.33 13.92
N GLN A 232 30.40 -26.10 13.73
CA GLN A 232 29.00 -25.74 13.96
C GLN A 232 28.15 -26.27 12.81
N ALA A 233 28.56 -26.01 11.56
CA ALA A 233 27.84 -26.48 10.38
C ALA A 233 27.66 -28.01 10.40
N VAL A 234 28.71 -28.75 10.73
CA VAL A 234 28.66 -30.22 10.82
C VAL A 234 27.80 -30.68 11.99
N ASN A 235 27.94 -30.08 13.18
CA ASN A 235 27.06 -30.37 14.32
C ASN A 235 25.58 -30.16 13.98
N ASP A 236 25.25 -29.02 13.37
CA ASP A 236 23.90 -28.64 12.99
C ASP A 236 23.30 -29.66 12.01
N ILE A 237 24.03 -29.98 10.94
CA ILE A 237 23.59 -30.93 9.92
C ILE A 237 23.46 -32.35 10.50
N ALA A 238 24.44 -32.81 11.29
CA ALA A 238 24.40 -34.13 11.89
C ALA A 238 23.23 -34.29 12.88
N MET A 239 23.03 -33.29 13.75
CA MET A 239 21.90 -33.27 14.68
C MET A 239 20.57 -33.28 13.94
N SER A 240 20.42 -32.40 12.94
CA SER A 240 19.19 -32.25 12.16
C SER A 240 18.85 -33.49 11.35
N LYS A 241 19.85 -34.14 10.75
CA LYS A 241 19.66 -35.32 9.90
C LYS A 241 19.42 -36.61 10.70
N ALA A 242 20.08 -36.75 11.86
CA ALA A 242 19.88 -37.92 12.71
C ALA A 242 18.52 -37.89 13.42
N PHE A 243 17.95 -36.71 13.68
CA PHE A 243 16.72 -36.55 14.46
C PHE A 243 15.53 -37.31 13.87
N ASP A 244 14.97 -38.21 14.68
CA ASP A 244 13.90 -39.17 14.36
C ASP A 244 14.20 -39.95 13.07
N ASN A 245 15.47 -40.33 12.90
CA ASN A 245 16.00 -40.97 11.69
C ASN A 245 15.71 -40.15 10.41
N GLY A 246 15.90 -38.84 10.45
CA GLY A 246 15.82 -37.96 9.26
C GLY A 246 14.43 -37.81 8.66
N MET A 247 13.38 -38.02 9.47
CA MET A 247 12.00 -38.09 9.01
C MET A 247 11.27 -36.72 8.96
N ILE A 248 11.90 -35.66 9.45
CA ILE A 248 11.36 -34.30 9.29
C ILE A 248 11.60 -33.84 7.84
N CYS A 249 10.55 -33.33 7.18
CA CYS A 249 10.61 -32.87 5.79
C CYS A 249 11.58 -31.70 5.58
N ALA A 250 11.83 -30.90 6.61
CA ALA A 250 12.83 -29.83 6.57
C ALA A 250 14.28 -30.34 6.68
N SER A 251 14.52 -31.61 7.05
CA SER A 251 15.87 -32.16 7.24
C SER A 251 16.70 -32.14 5.95
N GLU A 252 18.00 -31.96 6.11
CA GLU A 252 18.97 -31.88 5.04
C GLU A 252 18.95 -33.17 4.20
N GLN A 253 19.01 -32.98 2.88
CA GLN A 253 19.08 -34.07 1.91
C GLN A 253 20.43 -34.10 1.20
N THR A 254 21.04 -32.93 1.00
CA THR A 254 22.33 -32.79 0.32
C THR A 254 23.17 -31.74 1.04
N VAL A 255 24.42 -32.07 1.33
CA VAL A 255 25.43 -31.12 1.83
C VAL A 255 26.34 -30.76 0.67
N ILE A 256 26.45 -29.47 0.40
CA ILE A 256 27.27 -28.91 -0.66
C ILE A 256 28.39 -28.14 0.03
N VAL A 257 29.64 -28.45 -0.27
CA VAL A 257 30.78 -27.88 0.47
C VAL A 257 31.81 -27.33 -0.50
N ASP A 258 32.25 -26.10 -0.27
CA ASP A 258 33.34 -25.50 -1.03
C ASP A 258 34.60 -26.39 -0.99
N LYS A 259 35.24 -26.56 -2.15
CA LYS A 259 36.38 -27.46 -2.33
C LYS A 259 37.52 -27.19 -1.35
N GLU A 260 37.70 -25.95 -0.90
CA GLU A 260 38.74 -25.49 0.01
C GLU A 260 38.62 -26.14 1.40
N ILE A 261 37.40 -26.44 1.86
CA ILE A 261 37.11 -26.97 3.20
C ILE A 261 36.47 -28.36 3.16
N TYR A 262 36.38 -28.98 1.98
CA TYR A 262 35.68 -30.24 1.75
C TYR A 262 36.19 -31.39 2.63
N ASP A 263 37.51 -31.57 2.69
CA ASP A 263 38.13 -32.66 3.45
C ASP A 263 38.06 -32.41 4.96
N ASP A 264 38.17 -31.15 5.40
CA ASP A 264 37.99 -30.76 6.81
C ASP A 264 36.57 -31.04 7.29
N VAL A 265 35.55 -30.74 6.47
CA VAL A 265 34.16 -31.06 6.76
C VAL A 265 33.95 -32.58 6.82
N LYS A 266 34.56 -33.36 5.91
CA LYS A 266 34.48 -34.83 5.96
C LYS A 266 35.11 -35.40 7.22
N GLU A 267 36.24 -34.86 7.64
CA GLU A 267 36.90 -35.27 8.89
C GLU A 267 36.03 -34.97 10.10
N GLU A 268 35.46 -33.77 10.18
CA GLU A 268 34.60 -33.38 11.30
C GLU A 268 33.33 -34.26 11.38
N PHE A 269 32.75 -34.69 10.25
CA PHE A 269 31.59 -35.61 10.26
C PHE A 269 31.90 -36.95 10.96
N LYS A 270 33.16 -37.42 10.94
CA LYS A 270 33.54 -38.69 11.60
C LYS A 270 33.33 -38.65 13.11
N HIS A 271 33.33 -37.46 13.73
CA HIS A 271 33.05 -37.31 15.16
C HIS A 271 31.62 -37.70 15.57
N TYR A 272 30.69 -37.81 14.60
CA TYR A 272 29.28 -38.08 14.87
C TYR A 272 28.86 -39.52 14.50
N ASN A 273 29.79 -40.47 14.42
CA ASN A 273 29.53 -41.86 13.97
C ASN A 273 28.90 -41.94 12.56
N VAL A 274 29.38 -41.09 11.67
CA VAL A 274 28.97 -41.10 10.26
C VAL A 274 29.77 -42.12 9.47
N HIS A 275 29.09 -42.92 8.63
CA HIS A 275 29.74 -43.81 7.67
C HIS A 275 29.73 -43.20 6.26
N PHE A 276 30.91 -43.01 5.69
CA PHE A 276 31.05 -42.58 4.30
C PHE A 276 31.02 -43.80 3.37
N CYS A 277 29.96 -43.92 2.58
CA CYS A 277 29.76 -45.04 1.65
C CYS A 277 30.81 -45.01 0.54
N ASN A 278 31.49 -46.14 0.31
CA ASN A 278 32.33 -46.31 -0.87
C ASN A 278 31.48 -46.49 -2.15
N ALA A 279 32.12 -46.51 -3.32
CA ALA A 279 31.40 -46.60 -4.60
C ALA A 279 30.52 -47.86 -4.76
N LYS A 280 30.88 -48.98 -4.11
CA LYS A 280 30.08 -50.21 -4.13
C LYS A 280 28.87 -50.09 -3.20
N GLU A 281 29.08 -49.58 -1.99
CA GLU A 281 28.03 -49.33 -1.00
C GLU A 281 27.01 -48.31 -1.52
N LYS A 282 27.47 -47.23 -2.17
CA LYS A 282 26.61 -46.23 -2.82
C LYS A 282 25.63 -46.89 -3.79
N LYS A 283 26.11 -47.75 -4.71
CA LYS A 283 25.26 -48.42 -5.70
C LYS A 283 24.22 -49.35 -5.07
N LEU A 284 24.63 -50.10 -4.04
CA LEU A 284 23.72 -50.94 -3.26
C LEU A 284 22.62 -50.11 -2.61
N LEU A 285 23.00 -48.98 -2.02
CA LEU A 285 22.08 -48.05 -1.37
C LEU A 285 21.09 -47.42 -2.36
N GLU A 286 21.57 -46.95 -3.52
CA GLU A 286 20.75 -46.42 -4.61
C GLU A 286 19.69 -47.44 -5.07
N LYS A 287 20.12 -48.67 -5.35
CA LYS A 287 19.24 -49.73 -5.81
C LYS A 287 18.19 -50.10 -4.77
N TYR A 288 18.55 -50.17 -3.49
CA TYR A 288 17.60 -50.51 -2.43
C TYR A 288 16.59 -49.37 -2.14
N MET A 289 17.07 -48.12 -2.09
CA MET A 289 16.25 -46.97 -1.73
C MET A 289 15.38 -46.48 -2.88
N PHE A 290 15.83 -46.62 -4.13
CA PHE A 290 15.16 -46.01 -5.28
C PHE A 290 14.91 -46.97 -6.46
N GLY A 291 15.49 -48.18 -6.44
CA GLY A 291 15.34 -49.18 -7.50
C GLY A 291 16.32 -49.03 -8.67
N PHE A 292 17.08 -47.95 -8.72
CA PHE A 292 17.95 -47.58 -9.84
C PHE A 292 19.34 -47.19 -9.34
N GLU A 293 20.37 -47.41 -10.15
CA GLU A 293 21.72 -46.88 -9.93
C GLU A 293 21.85 -45.49 -10.60
N ALA A 294 22.76 -44.66 -10.12
CA ALA A 294 23.06 -43.40 -10.77
C ALA A 294 23.39 -43.60 -12.26
N ASN A 295 22.79 -42.77 -13.11
CA ASN A 295 22.94 -42.78 -14.57
C ASN A 295 22.47 -44.08 -15.27
N SER A 296 21.72 -44.96 -14.60
CA SER A 296 21.11 -46.11 -15.25
C SER A 296 19.95 -45.72 -16.17
N LYS A 297 19.56 -46.61 -17.08
CA LYS A 297 18.36 -46.43 -17.90
C LYS A 297 17.12 -46.26 -17.00
N ASP A 298 16.22 -45.36 -17.37
CA ASP A 298 14.92 -45.10 -16.72
C ASP A 298 15.01 -44.56 -15.26
N VAL A 299 16.20 -44.10 -14.83
CA VAL A 299 16.47 -43.58 -13.46
C VAL A 299 15.57 -42.41 -13.07
N GLU A 300 15.03 -41.65 -14.02
CA GLU A 300 14.06 -40.59 -13.79
C GLU A 300 12.77 -41.08 -13.11
N GLN A 301 12.44 -42.37 -13.26
CA GLN A 301 11.29 -43.03 -12.63
C GLN A 301 11.56 -43.46 -11.18
N ALA A 302 12.78 -43.24 -10.67
CA ALA A 302 13.15 -43.53 -9.28
C ALA A 302 12.16 -42.95 -8.27
N LYS A 303 11.64 -43.82 -7.40
CA LYS A 303 10.74 -43.48 -6.30
C LYS A 303 11.32 -44.01 -5.00
N LEU A 304 11.19 -43.22 -3.94
CA LEU A 304 11.64 -43.64 -2.62
C LEU A 304 10.90 -44.89 -2.18
N ASN A 305 11.64 -45.93 -1.81
CA ASN A 305 11.13 -47.12 -1.17
C ASN A 305 10.55 -46.74 0.19
N SER A 306 9.23 -46.77 0.32
CA SER A 306 8.52 -46.32 1.54
C SER A 306 8.91 -47.07 2.82
N ALA A 307 9.57 -48.24 2.72
CA ALA A 307 10.06 -49.01 3.85
C ALA A 307 11.25 -48.35 4.57
N VAL A 308 12.01 -47.48 3.89
CA VAL A 308 13.23 -46.86 4.46
C VAL A 308 12.94 -45.67 5.37
N ALA A 309 11.76 -45.06 5.23
CA ALA A 309 11.42 -43.83 5.93
C ALA A 309 11.47 -44.02 7.45
N GLY A 310 12.34 -43.28 8.13
CA GLY A 310 12.56 -43.34 9.58
C GLY A 310 13.24 -44.59 10.11
N LYS A 311 13.88 -45.39 9.27
CA LYS A 311 14.68 -46.55 9.71
C LYS A 311 16.10 -46.10 10.06
N ALA A 312 16.73 -46.82 10.99
CA ALA A 312 18.11 -46.55 11.40
C ALA A 312 19.10 -46.79 10.26
N ALA A 313 20.21 -46.04 10.24
CA ALA A 313 21.24 -46.14 9.21
C ALA A 313 21.79 -47.57 9.05
N ALA A 314 22.09 -48.25 10.17
CA ALA A 314 22.59 -49.63 10.15
C ALA A 314 21.60 -50.62 9.54
N TRP A 315 20.30 -50.45 9.80
CA TRP A 315 19.25 -51.28 9.20
C TRP A 315 19.18 -51.04 7.68
N ILE A 316 19.25 -49.79 7.24
CA ILE A 316 19.21 -49.46 5.80
C ILE A 316 20.41 -50.08 5.08
N ALA A 317 21.61 -50.00 5.68
CA ALA A 317 22.82 -50.62 5.14
C ALA A 317 22.64 -52.15 5.00
N GLU A 318 22.17 -52.81 6.05
CA GLU A 318 21.94 -54.26 6.06
C GLU A 318 20.97 -54.68 4.95
N GLN A 319 19.85 -53.97 4.80
CA GLN A 319 18.87 -54.25 3.76
C GLN A 319 19.38 -53.94 2.35
N ALA A 320 20.27 -52.96 2.21
CA ALA A 320 20.95 -52.68 0.95
C ALA A 320 22.03 -53.73 0.60
N GLY A 321 22.46 -54.56 1.56
CA GLY A 321 23.40 -55.66 1.35
C GLY A 321 24.84 -55.35 1.77
N PHE A 322 25.05 -54.44 2.73
CA PHE A 322 26.35 -54.18 3.35
C PHE A 322 26.20 -53.94 4.86
N THR A 323 27.31 -53.96 5.61
CA THR A 323 27.28 -53.82 7.07
C THR A 323 28.10 -52.61 7.51
N VAL A 324 27.56 -51.88 8.47
CA VAL A 324 28.22 -50.74 9.14
C VAL A 324 28.15 -50.96 10.66
N ASP A 325 28.83 -50.11 11.44
CA ASP A 325 28.72 -50.16 12.90
C ASP A 325 27.23 -49.98 13.32
N PRO A 326 26.67 -50.80 14.23
CA PRO A 326 25.29 -50.64 14.71
C PRO A 326 24.96 -49.26 15.28
N LYS A 327 25.96 -48.50 15.75
CA LYS A 327 25.84 -47.14 16.27
C LYS A 327 26.00 -46.06 15.19
N THR A 328 26.13 -46.45 13.91
CA THR A 328 26.21 -45.50 12.79
C THR A 328 24.97 -44.60 12.81
N SER A 329 25.17 -43.29 12.87
CA SER A 329 24.08 -42.31 12.96
C SER A 329 23.54 -41.92 11.59
N ILE A 330 24.43 -41.75 10.60
CA ILE A 330 24.14 -41.27 9.25
C ILE A 330 25.01 -42.00 8.23
N LEU A 331 24.43 -42.35 7.08
CA LEU A 331 25.17 -42.77 5.89
C LEU A 331 25.36 -41.56 4.96
N ILE A 332 26.61 -41.19 4.65
CA ILE A 332 26.92 -40.17 3.65
C ILE A 332 27.40 -40.84 2.36
N ALA A 333 26.79 -40.47 1.23
CA ALA A 333 27.22 -40.92 -0.09
C ALA A 333 27.59 -39.72 -0.97
N GLU A 334 28.77 -39.75 -1.57
CA GLU A 334 29.23 -38.69 -2.45
C GLU A 334 28.53 -38.77 -3.82
N ILE A 335 27.98 -37.65 -4.28
CA ILE A 335 27.33 -37.50 -5.59
C ILE A 335 28.10 -36.49 -6.45
N LYS A 336 27.91 -36.56 -7.78
CA LYS A 336 28.62 -35.70 -8.73
C LYS A 336 27.88 -34.41 -9.07
N GLU A 337 26.56 -34.48 -9.14
CA GLU A 337 25.67 -33.36 -9.42
C GLU A 337 24.27 -33.68 -8.85
N PRO A 338 23.51 -32.68 -8.37
CA PRO A 338 22.12 -32.89 -8.00
C PRO A 338 21.25 -33.00 -9.25
N GLY A 339 20.36 -33.99 -9.31
CA GLY A 339 19.48 -34.13 -10.46
C GLY A 339 18.81 -35.49 -10.58
N VAL A 340 17.89 -35.60 -11.55
CA VAL A 340 17.09 -36.81 -11.79
C VAL A 340 17.92 -38.07 -12.07
N LYS A 341 19.17 -37.90 -12.52
CA LYS A 341 20.11 -38.98 -12.82
C LYS A 341 20.84 -39.55 -11.60
N GLU A 342 20.83 -38.85 -10.47
CA GLU A 342 21.45 -39.26 -9.21
C GLU A 342 20.34 -39.46 -8.16
N PRO A 343 19.84 -40.69 -7.95
CA PRO A 343 18.67 -40.96 -7.08
C PRO A 343 18.84 -40.46 -5.65
N LEU A 344 20.06 -40.52 -5.11
CA LEU A 344 20.36 -40.04 -3.76
C LEU A 344 20.27 -38.51 -3.60
N SER A 345 20.15 -37.75 -4.69
CA SER A 345 19.89 -36.30 -4.64
C SER A 345 18.42 -35.95 -4.34
N ARG A 346 17.51 -36.94 -4.31
CA ARG A 346 16.09 -36.77 -3.96
C ARG A 346 15.88 -36.76 -2.44
N GLU A 347 14.66 -36.47 -2.02
CA GLU A 347 14.21 -36.63 -0.63
C GLU A 347 14.29 -38.10 -0.19
N LYS A 348 14.89 -38.34 0.98
CA LYS A 348 15.19 -39.70 1.49
C LYS A 348 14.45 -40.06 2.77
N LEU A 349 13.92 -39.09 3.53
CA LEU A 349 13.20 -39.26 4.82
C LEU A 349 13.82 -40.31 5.77
N SER A 350 15.15 -40.41 5.75
CA SER A 350 15.97 -41.41 6.43
C SER A 350 17.32 -40.78 6.78
N PRO A 351 18.16 -41.38 7.65
CA PRO A 351 19.48 -40.85 7.99
C PRO A 351 20.51 -41.16 6.89
N VAL A 352 20.17 -40.83 5.65
CA VAL A 352 21.03 -40.93 4.47
C VAL A 352 21.16 -39.53 3.87
N LEU A 353 22.39 -39.08 3.62
CA LEU A 353 22.72 -37.73 3.18
C LEU A 353 23.60 -37.81 1.94
N ALA A 354 23.28 -37.01 0.92
CA ALA A 354 24.19 -36.82 -0.20
C ALA A 354 25.25 -35.77 0.17
N MET A 355 26.48 -35.92 -0.32
CA MET A 355 27.53 -34.91 -0.18
C MET A 355 28.15 -34.60 -1.53
N GLU A 356 28.43 -33.33 -1.78
CA GLU A 356 28.98 -32.86 -3.04
C GLU A 356 29.92 -31.67 -2.86
N LYS A 357 30.94 -31.61 -3.71
CA LYS A 357 31.95 -30.55 -3.73
C LYS A 357 31.49 -29.39 -4.62
N ALA A 358 31.61 -28.16 -4.15
CA ALA A 358 31.39 -26.94 -4.93
C ALA A 358 32.73 -26.33 -5.36
N ASP A 359 32.85 -25.92 -6.62
CA ASP A 359 34.09 -25.35 -7.15
C ASP A 359 34.32 -23.89 -6.74
N ASN A 360 33.24 -23.18 -6.42
CA ASN A 360 33.17 -21.81 -5.96
C ASN A 360 31.72 -21.48 -5.54
N ILE A 361 31.50 -20.26 -5.02
CA ILE A 361 30.18 -19.78 -4.57
C ILE A 361 29.09 -19.89 -5.62
N VAL A 362 29.37 -19.56 -6.89
CA VAL A 362 28.37 -19.62 -7.96
C VAL A 362 27.94 -21.07 -8.21
N ASP A 363 28.89 -21.99 -8.20
CA ASP A 363 28.63 -23.43 -8.32
C ASP A 363 27.86 -23.98 -7.10
N GLY A 364 28.23 -23.57 -5.88
CA GLY A 364 27.50 -23.92 -4.66
C GLY A 364 26.04 -23.46 -4.72
N PHE A 365 25.79 -22.24 -5.19
CA PHE A 365 24.45 -21.71 -5.41
C PHE A 365 23.70 -22.49 -6.50
N ASN A 366 24.34 -22.82 -7.63
CA ASN A 366 23.73 -23.61 -8.70
C ASN A 366 23.27 -24.99 -8.19
N LYS A 367 24.12 -25.66 -7.40
CA LYS A 367 23.83 -27.00 -6.84
C LYS A 367 22.73 -26.96 -5.78
N ALA A 368 22.73 -25.94 -4.93
CA ALA A 368 21.67 -25.74 -3.96
C ALA A 368 20.33 -25.48 -4.66
N GLU A 369 20.32 -24.61 -5.67
CA GLU A 369 19.13 -24.32 -6.48
C GLU A 369 18.60 -25.57 -7.17
N ALA A 370 19.48 -26.34 -7.83
CA ALA A 370 19.10 -27.59 -8.48
C ALA A 370 18.51 -28.61 -7.51
N THR A 371 19.05 -28.72 -6.29
CA THR A 371 18.51 -29.58 -5.23
C THR A 371 17.10 -29.16 -4.82
N VAL A 372 16.87 -27.85 -4.58
CA VAL A 372 15.54 -27.30 -4.26
C VAL A 372 14.55 -27.56 -5.40
N MET A 373 14.97 -27.33 -6.65
CA MET A 373 14.13 -27.55 -7.82
C MET A 373 13.73 -29.02 -8.03
N LEU A 374 14.52 -29.95 -7.48
CA LEU A 374 14.20 -31.39 -7.51
C LEU A 374 13.26 -31.76 -6.34
N ASN A 375 11.96 -31.48 -6.52
CA ASN A 375 10.89 -31.84 -5.56
C ASN A 375 11.02 -31.22 -4.15
N GLY A 376 11.82 -30.18 -3.96
CA GLY A 376 11.93 -29.43 -2.68
C GLY A 376 11.43 -27.99 -2.77
N ILE A 377 10.83 -27.60 -3.90
CA ILE A 377 10.53 -26.22 -4.23
C ILE A 377 9.56 -25.62 -3.20
N GLY A 378 9.90 -24.42 -2.72
CA GLY A 378 9.14 -23.71 -1.70
C GLY A 378 9.41 -24.17 -0.27
N HIS A 379 10.06 -25.32 -0.03
CA HIS A 379 10.18 -25.87 1.32
C HIS A 379 11.30 -25.21 2.13
N THR A 380 12.52 -25.75 2.14
CA THR A 380 13.63 -25.30 3.00
C THR A 380 14.96 -25.35 2.25
N ALA A 381 15.87 -24.42 2.54
CA ALA A 381 17.27 -24.46 2.12
C ALA A 381 18.16 -23.81 3.19
N ALA A 382 19.41 -24.24 3.32
CA ALA A 382 20.37 -23.70 4.27
C ALA A 382 21.67 -23.22 3.62
N ILE A 383 22.24 -22.18 4.23
CA ILE A 383 23.61 -21.73 4.01
C ILE A 383 24.33 -21.59 5.35
N HIS A 384 25.55 -22.11 5.41
CA HIS A 384 26.50 -21.87 6.49
C HIS A 384 27.61 -20.97 5.95
N THR A 385 27.71 -19.75 6.47
CA THR A 385 28.69 -18.73 6.05
C THR A 385 28.84 -17.67 7.13
N ARG A 386 30.02 -17.05 7.24
CA ARG A 386 30.20 -15.85 8.07
C ARG A 386 29.89 -14.55 7.33
N ASN A 387 29.63 -14.62 6.02
CA ASN A 387 29.33 -13.48 5.18
C ASN A 387 27.82 -13.22 5.11
N GLU A 388 27.37 -12.15 5.76
CA GLU A 388 25.96 -11.75 5.78
C GLU A 388 25.40 -11.47 4.38
N GLU A 389 26.17 -10.84 3.49
CA GLU A 389 25.68 -10.56 2.14
C GLU A 389 25.52 -11.83 1.30
N LEU A 390 26.40 -12.82 1.47
CA LEU A 390 26.18 -14.12 0.82
C LEU A 390 24.91 -14.81 1.30
N ALA A 391 24.57 -14.69 2.59
CA ALA A 391 23.31 -15.22 3.10
C ALA A 391 22.09 -14.51 2.47
N LYS A 392 22.15 -13.19 2.27
CA LYS A 392 21.10 -12.42 1.58
C LYS A 392 21.00 -12.78 0.10
N GLU A 393 22.12 -12.92 -0.60
CA GLU A 393 22.14 -13.33 -2.01
C GLU A 393 21.61 -14.76 -2.19
N PHE A 394 21.95 -15.68 -1.28
CA PHE A 394 21.35 -17.02 -1.23
C PHE A 394 19.83 -16.92 -1.03
N GLY A 395 19.38 -16.04 -0.14
CA GLY A 395 17.99 -15.65 0.07
C GLY A 395 17.24 -15.20 -1.19
N LYS A 396 17.86 -14.33 -1.99
CA LYS A 396 17.28 -13.82 -3.25
C LYS A 396 17.19 -14.92 -4.32
N ARG A 397 18.09 -15.90 -4.27
CA ARG A 397 18.23 -16.91 -5.33
C ARG A 397 17.41 -18.18 -5.09
N MET A 398 17.44 -18.75 -3.88
CA MET A 398 16.81 -20.05 -3.63
C MET A 398 15.28 -19.96 -3.65
N LYS A 399 14.64 -20.84 -4.42
CA LYS A 399 13.17 -20.97 -4.43
C LYS A 399 12.65 -21.80 -3.26
N ALA A 400 12.95 -21.38 -2.03
CA ALA A 400 12.45 -21.98 -0.80
C ALA A 400 11.88 -20.89 0.12
N CYS A 401 10.87 -21.19 0.94
CA CYS A 401 10.25 -20.19 1.81
C CYS A 401 10.86 -20.14 3.22
N ARG A 402 11.63 -21.16 3.62
CA ARG A 402 12.45 -21.16 4.84
C ARG A 402 13.93 -21.23 4.46
N LEU A 403 14.60 -20.08 4.53
CA LEU A 403 16.03 -19.96 4.31
C LEU A 403 16.72 -19.92 5.67
N ILE A 404 17.54 -20.92 5.93
CA ILE A 404 18.20 -21.12 7.23
C ILE A 404 19.66 -20.70 7.10
N TRP A 405 20.10 -19.80 7.99
CA TRP A 405 21.48 -19.32 8.01
C TRP A 405 22.15 -19.78 9.30
N ASN A 406 23.26 -20.51 9.19
CA ASN A 406 24.05 -21.00 10.32
C ASN A 406 23.21 -21.72 11.40
N SER A 407 22.34 -22.64 10.98
CA SER A 407 21.46 -23.40 11.88
C SER A 407 20.98 -24.71 11.25
N PRO A 408 20.61 -25.71 12.06
CA PRO A 408 20.06 -26.98 11.58
C PRO A 408 18.72 -26.79 10.86
N THR A 409 18.50 -27.40 9.68
CA THR A 409 17.28 -27.16 8.91
C THR A 409 16.02 -27.79 9.51
N THR A 410 16.13 -28.92 10.21
CA THR A 410 15.00 -29.53 10.92
C THR A 410 14.42 -28.55 11.95
N PHE A 411 15.25 -28.07 12.89
CA PHE A 411 14.81 -27.21 13.99
C PHE A 411 14.63 -25.75 13.56
N GLY A 412 15.46 -25.27 12.64
CA GLY A 412 15.29 -23.96 12.02
C GLY A 412 14.03 -23.89 11.14
N GLY A 413 13.70 -24.97 10.43
CA GLY A 413 12.52 -25.04 9.57
C GLY A 413 11.21 -25.09 10.35
N ILE A 414 11.12 -25.91 11.40
CA ILE A 414 9.93 -25.95 12.27
C ILE A 414 9.78 -24.70 13.15
N GLY A 415 10.87 -23.97 13.42
CA GLY A 415 10.87 -22.61 13.99
C GLY A 415 10.91 -22.54 15.52
N ASN A 416 11.22 -21.34 16.03
CA ASN A 416 11.25 -20.95 17.44
C ASN A 416 12.29 -21.64 18.36
N ILE A 417 13.17 -22.49 17.79
CA ILE A 417 14.28 -23.12 18.53
C ILE A 417 15.60 -22.40 18.24
N TYR A 418 15.96 -22.26 16.95
CA TYR A 418 17.19 -21.61 16.50
C TYR A 418 16.94 -20.25 15.82
N ASN A 419 15.68 -19.90 15.60
CA ASN A 419 15.24 -18.64 14.99
C ASN A 419 13.86 -18.25 15.52
N SER A 420 13.33 -17.11 15.08
CA SER A 420 12.01 -16.61 15.52
C SER A 420 10.87 -16.92 14.55
N PHE A 421 10.99 -17.94 13.70
CA PHE A 421 9.86 -18.40 12.89
C PHE A 421 8.75 -18.95 13.76
N ILE A 422 7.50 -18.87 13.29
CA ILE A 422 6.35 -19.46 13.99
C ILE A 422 6.62 -20.96 14.19
N PRO A 423 6.54 -21.50 15.42
CA PRO A 423 6.71 -22.94 15.63
C PRO A 423 5.62 -23.69 14.88
N SER A 424 5.93 -24.70 14.08
CA SER A 424 4.89 -25.41 13.32
C SER A 424 5.33 -26.80 12.84
N LEU A 425 4.34 -27.67 12.66
CA LEU A 425 4.48 -28.97 12.00
C LEU A 425 3.68 -29.01 10.69
N THR A 426 3.28 -27.84 10.17
CA THR A 426 2.65 -27.68 8.86
C THR A 426 3.34 -26.53 8.15
N LEU A 427 4.30 -26.88 7.28
CA LEU A 427 5.22 -25.96 6.62
C LEU A 427 4.75 -25.72 5.19
N GLY A 428 4.12 -24.56 4.94
CA GLY A 428 3.57 -24.24 3.63
C GLY A 428 4.64 -23.85 2.63
N CYS A 429 4.61 -24.39 1.41
CA CYS A 429 5.64 -24.18 0.38
C CYS A 429 5.35 -23.01 -0.59
N GLY A 430 4.37 -22.16 -0.28
CA GLY A 430 4.00 -21.00 -1.09
C GLY A 430 3.54 -21.37 -2.49
N SER A 431 3.45 -20.35 -3.37
CA SER A 431 3.05 -20.55 -4.76
C SER A 431 4.00 -21.49 -5.52
N TYR A 432 5.27 -21.55 -5.10
CA TYR A 432 6.26 -22.46 -5.66
C TYR A 432 5.86 -23.94 -5.50
N GLY A 433 5.43 -24.32 -4.30
CA GLY A 433 4.95 -25.68 -4.00
C GLY A 433 3.45 -25.88 -4.23
N HIS A 434 2.79 -24.98 -4.96
CA HIS A 434 1.34 -24.99 -5.17
C HIS A 434 0.53 -24.93 -3.87
N ASN A 435 0.96 -24.10 -2.91
CA ASN A 435 0.27 -23.85 -1.66
C ASN A 435 -0.17 -22.39 -1.55
N SER A 436 -1.26 -22.16 -0.82
CA SER A 436 -1.81 -20.85 -0.48
C SER A 436 -1.01 -20.10 0.59
N VAL A 437 -0.09 -20.80 1.28
CA VAL A 437 0.73 -20.26 2.37
C VAL A 437 2.19 -20.63 2.18
N SER A 438 3.10 -19.68 2.42
CA SER A 438 4.56 -19.84 2.32
C SER A 438 5.26 -19.96 3.68
N GLY A 439 4.56 -19.68 4.77
CA GLY A 439 5.11 -19.71 6.11
C GLY A 439 4.82 -20.99 6.89
N ASN A 440 5.24 -20.96 8.14
CA ASN A 440 4.86 -21.93 9.15
C ASN A 440 3.41 -21.64 9.57
N VAL A 441 2.50 -22.59 9.34
CA VAL A 441 1.08 -22.41 9.67
C VAL A 441 0.92 -22.30 11.18
N GLY A 442 0.07 -21.39 11.64
CA GLY A 442 -0.27 -21.19 13.05
C GLY A 442 -1.68 -20.64 13.24
N PRO A 443 -2.03 -20.20 14.45
CA PRO A 443 -3.38 -19.72 14.79
C PRO A 443 -3.87 -18.55 13.92
N ILE A 444 -2.96 -17.67 13.51
CA ILE A 444 -3.30 -16.51 12.65
C ILE A 444 -3.89 -16.93 11.29
N ASN A 445 -3.63 -18.16 10.84
CA ASN A 445 -4.17 -18.70 9.60
C ASN A 445 -5.56 -19.32 9.77
N LEU A 446 -6.06 -19.43 11.00
CA LEU A 446 -7.34 -20.05 11.35
C LEU A 446 -8.36 -19.03 11.86
N ILE A 447 -8.16 -17.75 11.56
CA ILE A 447 -9.13 -16.69 11.84
C ILE A 447 -9.41 -15.87 10.59
N ASN A 448 -10.65 -15.40 10.47
CA ASN A 448 -11.00 -14.27 9.63
C ASN A 448 -10.77 -12.98 10.43
N VAL A 449 -10.16 -11.98 9.79
CA VAL A 449 -9.96 -10.65 10.39
C VAL A 449 -10.95 -9.67 9.76
N LYS A 450 -12.01 -9.35 10.50
CA LYS A 450 -12.97 -8.31 10.13
C LYS A 450 -12.39 -6.93 10.44
N LYS A 451 -12.51 -5.98 9.51
CA LYS A 451 -12.02 -4.61 9.68
C LYS A 451 -13.18 -3.63 9.83
N ILE A 452 -13.18 -2.87 10.91
CA ILE A 452 -14.08 -1.73 11.14
C ILE A 452 -13.30 -0.46 10.79
N GLY A 453 -13.77 0.28 9.78
CA GLY A 453 -13.17 1.53 9.35
C GLY A 453 -13.96 2.75 9.85
N LYS A 454 -13.35 3.57 10.70
CA LYS A 454 -13.93 4.83 11.17
C LYS A 454 -13.86 5.89 10.07
N ARG A 455 -14.93 6.69 9.89
CA ARG A 455 -14.88 7.90 9.05
C ARG A 455 -13.77 8.82 9.55
N ARG A 456 -12.90 9.27 8.65
CA ARG A 456 -11.82 10.22 8.96
C ARG A 456 -11.89 11.40 8.03
N ASN A 457 -11.66 12.58 8.60
CA ASN A 457 -11.33 13.75 7.81
C ASN A 457 -9.86 13.62 7.43
N THR A 458 -9.57 13.68 6.15
CA THR A 458 -8.19 13.69 5.70
C THR A 458 -7.53 14.98 6.19
N MET A 459 -6.26 14.90 6.61
CA MET A 459 -5.50 16.07 7.09
C MET A 459 -5.54 17.20 6.06
N GLN A 460 -5.83 18.43 6.45
CA GLN A 460 -5.69 19.58 5.56
C GLN A 460 -4.50 20.41 6.04
N TRP A 461 -3.88 21.13 5.12
CA TRP A 461 -2.83 22.10 5.43
C TRP A 461 -3.25 23.46 4.88
N PHE A 462 -2.65 24.49 5.44
CA PHE A 462 -2.75 25.85 4.92
C PHE A 462 -1.35 26.28 4.48
N LYS A 463 -1.11 26.28 3.18
CA LYS A 463 0.18 26.60 2.56
C LYS A 463 0.04 27.87 1.74
N ILE A 464 0.89 28.83 2.07
CA ILE A 464 1.05 30.14 1.43
C ILE A 464 2.55 30.45 1.36
N PRO A 465 3.01 31.48 0.64
CA PRO A 465 4.41 31.89 0.67
C PRO A 465 4.90 32.09 2.09
N SER A 466 6.15 31.72 2.35
CA SER A 466 6.76 31.83 3.67
C SER A 466 6.84 33.28 4.18
N LYS A 467 6.85 34.23 3.24
CA LYS A 467 6.96 35.67 3.52
C LYS A 467 6.04 36.43 2.55
N ILE A 468 5.19 37.27 3.11
CA ILE A 468 4.31 38.18 2.36
C ILE A 468 4.59 39.59 2.89
N TYR A 469 5.10 40.45 2.03
CA TYR A 469 5.35 41.85 2.33
C TYR A 469 4.20 42.67 1.74
N ILE A 470 3.64 43.58 2.55
CA ILE A 470 2.50 44.44 2.18
C ILE A 470 2.88 45.90 2.46
N GLU A 471 1.98 46.82 2.12
CA GLU A 471 2.13 48.29 2.20
C GLU A 471 2.90 48.91 1.03
N GLN A 472 2.67 50.21 0.86
CA GLN A 472 3.26 51.02 -0.21
C GLN A 472 4.79 51.02 -0.12
N ASN A 473 5.47 50.81 -1.26
CA ASN A 473 6.92 50.71 -1.39
C ASN A 473 7.54 49.47 -0.72
N SER A 474 6.76 48.42 -0.49
CA SER A 474 7.26 47.13 0.03
C SER A 474 8.29 46.45 -0.89
N ILE A 475 8.40 46.84 -2.17
CA ILE A 475 9.51 46.42 -3.06
C ILE A 475 10.90 46.75 -2.50
N THR A 476 11.01 47.67 -1.54
CA THR A 476 12.25 47.95 -0.80
C THR A 476 12.82 46.72 -0.12
N TYR A 477 12.01 45.72 0.24
CA TYR A 477 12.48 44.45 0.81
C TYR A 477 13.49 43.72 -0.10
N LEU A 478 13.47 43.96 -1.42
CA LEU A 478 14.50 43.42 -2.32
C LEU A 478 15.92 43.86 -1.95
N ARG A 479 16.08 44.93 -1.16
CA ARG A 479 17.37 45.37 -0.59
C ARG A 479 17.84 44.48 0.57
N ASP A 480 16.89 43.96 1.35
CA ASP A 480 17.12 43.24 2.60
C ASP A 480 17.10 41.72 2.43
N MET A 481 16.59 41.23 1.29
CA MET A 481 16.54 39.79 0.99
C MET A 481 17.95 39.19 1.04
N ARG A 482 18.12 38.10 1.78
CA ARG A 482 19.41 37.40 1.88
C ARG A 482 19.64 36.53 0.64
N GLU A 483 20.90 36.30 0.30
CA GLU A 483 21.33 35.31 -0.70
C GLU A 483 20.83 35.55 -2.14
N ILE A 484 20.71 36.82 -2.54
CA ILE A 484 20.46 37.20 -3.94
C ILE A 484 21.74 37.75 -4.57
N SER A 485 22.24 37.07 -5.59
CA SER A 485 23.41 37.50 -6.38
C SER A 485 23.12 37.52 -7.88
N ARG A 486 22.15 36.71 -8.34
CA ARG A 486 21.79 36.56 -9.76
C ARG A 486 20.27 36.54 -9.91
N ALA A 487 19.71 37.71 -10.19
CA ALA A 487 18.27 37.92 -10.33
C ALA A 487 17.82 37.78 -11.79
N PHE A 488 16.85 36.90 -12.06
CA PHE A 488 16.21 36.78 -13.36
C PHE A 488 14.78 37.34 -13.29
N ILE A 489 14.54 38.48 -13.95
CA ILE A 489 13.25 39.16 -13.94
C ILE A 489 12.40 38.60 -15.09
N VAL A 490 11.24 38.04 -14.76
CA VAL A 490 10.23 37.52 -15.69
C VAL A 490 9.05 38.51 -15.71
N THR A 491 8.73 39.05 -16.88
CA THR A 491 7.71 40.09 -17.01
C THR A 491 7.19 40.20 -18.45
N ASP A 492 6.27 41.14 -18.69
CA ASP A 492 5.79 41.53 -20.01
C ASP A 492 6.37 42.89 -20.43
N ARG A 493 6.19 43.25 -21.71
CA ARG A 493 6.70 44.52 -22.26
C ARG A 493 6.03 45.74 -21.63
N THR A 494 4.75 45.64 -21.26
CA THR A 494 4.02 46.77 -20.67
C THR A 494 4.64 47.18 -19.33
N MET A 495 5.10 46.23 -18.51
CA MET A 495 5.78 46.55 -17.24
C MET A 495 7.14 47.22 -17.44
N VAL A 496 7.81 46.96 -18.57
CA VAL A 496 9.04 47.67 -18.97
C VAL A 496 8.69 49.11 -19.36
N ASP A 497 7.69 49.29 -20.22
CA ASP A 497 7.27 50.60 -20.73
C ASP A 497 6.72 51.53 -19.62
N LEU A 498 6.06 50.96 -18.60
CA LEU A 498 5.60 51.67 -17.40
C LEU A 498 6.74 52.01 -16.41
N GLY A 499 7.96 51.56 -16.66
CA GLY A 499 9.14 51.82 -15.82
C GLY A 499 9.19 50.99 -14.53
N TYR A 500 8.32 49.99 -14.35
CA TYR A 500 8.30 49.19 -13.12
C TYR A 500 9.51 48.28 -13.00
N VAL A 501 9.98 47.71 -14.11
CA VAL A 501 11.24 46.94 -14.13
C VAL A 501 12.41 47.79 -13.65
N GLN A 502 12.44 49.07 -14.02
CA GLN A 502 13.50 49.98 -13.59
C GLN A 502 13.46 50.22 -12.07
N ARG A 503 12.27 50.38 -11.49
CA ARG A 503 12.10 50.49 -10.02
C ARG A 503 12.65 49.26 -9.28
N ILE A 504 12.40 48.05 -9.80
CA ILE A 504 12.94 46.80 -9.26
C ILE A 504 14.46 46.77 -9.37
N ARG A 505 15.02 47.12 -10.53
CA ARG A 505 16.47 47.17 -10.74
C ARG A 505 17.17 48.16 -9.80
N GLU A 506 16.54 49.29 -9.51
CA GLU A 506 17.05 50.27 -8.55
C GLU A 506 17.12 49.71 -7.13
N GLN A 507 16.13 48.90 -6.71
CA GLN A 507 16.19 48.24 -5.41
C GLN A 507 17.34 47.24 -5.33
N LEU A 508 17.53 46.45 -6.39
CA LEU A 508 18.64 45.49 -6.47
C LEU A 508 20.01 46.18 -6.54
N ALA A 509 20.11 47.31 -7.23
CA ALA A 509 21.35 48.09 -7.35
C ALA A 509 21.71 48.85 -6.06
N SER A 510 20.73 49.09 -5.18
CA SER A 510 20.93 49.75 -3.88
C SER A 510 21.45 48.82 -2.78
N ARG A 511 21.82 47.58 -3.14
CA ARG A 511 22.35 46.57 -2.22
C ARG A 511 23.87 46.70 -2.08
N ASP A 512 24.38 46.27 -0.93
CA ASP A 512 25.82 46.23 -0.67
C ASP A 512 26.56 45.24 -1.60
N ASN A 513 25.89 44.16 -2.01
CA ASN A 513 26.43 43.17 -2.93
C ASN A 513 25.99 43.45 -4.37
N GLN A 514 26.89 43.27 -5.34
CA GLN A 514 26.59 43.48 -6.75
C GLN A 514 25.69 42.36 -7.30
N VAL A 515 24.41 42.64 -7.47
CA VAL A 515 23.44 41.71 -8.06
C VAL A 515 23.50 41.78 -9.58
N GLN A 516 23.79 40.65 -10.24
CA GLN A 516 23.65 40.53 -11.68
C GLN A 516 22.17 40.35 -12.04
N VAL A 517 21.68 41.09 -13.02
CA VAL A 517 20.27 41.07 -13.42
C VAL A 517 20.14 40.68 -14.88
N GLN A 518 19.31 39.69 -15.17
CA GLN A 518 18.86 39.35 -16.52
C GLN A 518 17.35 39.53 -16.65
N LEU A 519 16.91 40.14 -17.75
CA LEU A 519 15.50 40.43 -18.02
C LEU A 519 14.96 39.49 -19.10
N PHE A 520 13.78 38.93 -18.85
CA PHE A 520 12.93 38.26 -19.82
C PHE A 520 11.56 38.94 -19.85
N CYS A 521 11.29 39.70 -20.91
CA CYS A 521 10.10 40.55 -21.03
C CYS A 521 9.13 40.11 -22.15
N ASP A 522 9.29 38.89 -22.67
CA ASP A 522 8.49 38.36 -23.80
C ASP A 522 7.31 37.50 -23.33
N VAL A 523 6.85 37.67 -22.08
CA VAL A 523 5.66 36.95 -21.60
C VAL A 523 4.40 37.54 -22.23
N GLU A 524 3.67 36.71 -22.96
CA GLU A 524 2.35 37.03 -23.50
C GLU A 524 1.22 36.75 -22.49
N PRO A 525 0.03 37.37 -22.65
CA PRO A 525 -1.18 36.92 -21.96
C PRO A 525 -1.45 35.42 -22.21
N ASP A 526 -1.85 34.67 -21.18
CA ASP A 526 -2.05 33.21 -21.25
C ASP A 526 -0.79 32.46 -21.74
N PRO A 527 0.31 32.48 -20.98
CA PRO A 527 1.64 32.14 -21.45
C PRO A 527 1.73 30.72 -22.00
N SER A 528 2.45 30.57 -23.11
CA SER A 528 2.61 29.27 -23.77
C SER A 528 3.76 28.44 -23.21
N LEU A 529 3.68 27.12 -23.41
CA LEU A 529 4.77 26.21 -23.09
C LEU A 529 6.07 26.59 -23.83
N GLN A 530 5.97 27.13 -25.05
CA GLN A 530 7.13 27.64 -25.79
C GLN A 530 7.79 28.83 -25.09
N THR A 531 7.01 29.77 -24.53
CA THR A 531 7.53 30.91 -23.76
C THR A 531 8.24 30.43 -22.49
N VAL A 532 7.66 29.47 -21.77
CA VAL A 532 8.28 28.85 -20.60
C VAL A 532 9.63 28.21 -20.96
N LYS A 533 9.70 27.45 -22.05
CA LYS A 533 10.95 26.82 -22.51
C LYS A 533 12.03 27.84 -22.85
N LYS A 534 11.69 28.93 -23.54
CA LYS A 534 12.64 30.01 -23.86
C LYS A 534 13.22 30.67 -22.61
N GLY A 535 12.36 30.98 -21.63
CA GLY A 535 12.81 31.54 -20.35
C GLY A 535 13.73 30.58 -19.60
N TRP A 536 13.36 29.30 -19.56
CA TRP A 536 14.18 28.24 -18.97
C TRP A 536 15.55 28.07 -19.63
N GLU A 537 15.65 28.08 -20.97
CA GLU A 537 16.92 28.00 -21.71
C GLU A 537 17.87 29.15 -21.33
N LEU A 538 17.33 30.36 -21.17
CA LEU A 538 18.09 31.52 -20.69
C LEU A 538 18.53 31.34 -19.24
N MET A 539 17.65 30.81 -18.38
CA MET A 539 17.99 30.50 -16.98
C MET A 539 19.08 29.43 -16.85
N GLN A 540 19.18 28.45 -17.75
CA GLN A 540 20.26 27.46 -17.70
C GLN A 540 21.65 28.08 -17.88
N SER A 541 21.74 29.08 -18.77
CA SER A 541 22.99 29.80 -19.02
C SER A 541 23.26 30.82 -17.92
N PHE A 542 22.21 31.54 -17.47
CA PHE A 542 22.34 32.57 -16.44
C PHE A 542 22.45 32.00 -15.02
N LYS A 543 21.95 30.81 -14.73
CA LYS A 543 21.95 30.18 -13.39
C LYS A 543 21.47 31.14 -12.27
N PRO A 544 20.22 31.63 -12.32
CA PRO A 544 19.73 32.54 -11.27
C PRO A 544 19.57 31.83 -9.92
N ASP A 545 19.92 32.55 -8.86
CA ASP A 545 19.57 32.18 -7.47
C ASP A 545 18.21 32.78 -7.04
N THR A 546 17.71 33.77 -7.79
CA THR A 546 16.39 34.37 -7.57
C THR A 546 15.69 34.66 -8.89
N ILE A 547 14.44 34.22 -9.02
CA ILE A 547 13.52 34.58 -10.09
C ILE A 547 12.54 35.61 -9.54
N ILE A 548 12.42 36.76 -10.20
CA ILE A 548 11.49 37.82 -9.82
C ILE A 548 10.40 37.91 -10.90
N ALA A 549 9.20 37.45 -10.58
CA ALA A 549 8.03 37.58 -11.42
C ALA A 549 7.33 38.92 -11.14
N LEU A 550 7.45 39.86 -12.07
CA LEU A 550 6.82 41.18 -11.99
C LEU A 550 5.73 41.27 -13.05
N GLY A 551 4.46 41.39 -12.64
CA GLY A 551 3.36 41.49 -13.59
C GLY A 551 2.03 40.99 -13.04
N GLY A 552 1.07 40.74 -13.93
CA GLY A 552 -0.16 40.01 -13.60
C GLY A 552 0.04 38.49 -13.57
N GLY A 553 -1.06 37.73 -13.51
CA GLY A 553 -1.06 36.26 -13.44
C GLY A 553 -0.22 35.60 -14.54
N SER A 554 -0.30 36.07 -15.78
CA SER A 554 0.49 35.53 -16.90
C SER A 554 2.01 35.55 -16.65
N ALA A 555 2.54 36.64 -16.10
CA ALA A 555 3.98 36.75 -15.79
C ALA A 555 4.39 35.78 -14.68
N MET A 556 3.55 35.64 -13.65
CA MET A 556 3.79 34.75 -12.52
C MET A 556 3.65 33.27 -12.90
N ASP A 557 2.66 32.92 -13.72
CA ASP A 557 2.45 31.55 -14.22
C ASP A 557 3.60 31.11 -15.12
N ALA A 558 4.04 31.98 -16.02
CA ALA A 558 5.23 31.75 -16.83
C ALA A 558 6.47 31.54 -15.95
N ALA A 559 6.66 32.36 -14.92
CA ALA A 559 7.79 32.24 -14.00
C ALA A 559 7.74 30.93 -13.18
N LYS A 560 6.57 30.49 -12.71
CA LYS A 560 6.40 29.20 -12.02
C LYS A 560 6.77 28.02 -12.94
N GLY A 561 6.32 28.06 -14.20
CA GLY A 561 6.71 27.07 -15.20
C GLY A 561 8.22 27.06 -15.46
N MET A 562 8.84 28.23 -15.62
CA MET A 562 10.29 28.37 -15.83
C MET A 562 11.08 27.87 -14.62
N TRP A 563 10.63 28.20 -13.41
CA TRP A 563 11.22 27.78 -12.16
C TRP A 563 11.22 26.25 -12.01
N LEU A 564 10.08 25.61 -12.29
CA LEU A 564 9.94 24.16 -12.26
C LEU A 564 10.94 23.46 -13.20
N PHE A 565 11.01 23.86 -14.46
CA PHE A 565 11.96 23.24 -15.41
C PHE A 565 13.42 23.60 -15.12
N TYR A 566 13.69 24.75 -14.51
CA TYR A 566 15.04 25.13 -14.11
C TYR A 566 15.56 24.27 -12.95
N GLU A 567 14.71 24.03 -11.96
CA GLU A 567 14.98 23.11 -10.84
C GLU A 567 15.08 21.66 -11.33
N HIS A 568 14.13 21.22 -12.16
CA HIS A 568 13.94 19.84 -12.58
C HIS A 568 13.69 19.71 -14.10
N PRO A 569 14.74 19.78 -14.93
CA PRO A 569 14.61 19.70 -16.39
C PRO A 569 14.19 18.32 -16.89
N GLU A 570 14.31 17.28 -16.08
CA GLU A 570 13.94 15.89 -16.40
C GLU A 570 12.43 15.61 -16.38
N VAL A 571 11.64 16.54 -15.84
CA VAL A 571 10.19 16.36 -15.64
C VAL A 571 9.44 16.49 -16.96
N ASP A 572 8.50 15.57 -17.21
CA ASP A 572 7.59 15.64 -18.36
C ASP A 572 6.35 16.48 -18.03
N PHE A 573 6.07 17.47 -18.88
CA PHE A 573 4.85 18.29 -18.81
C PHE A 573 3.56 17.46 -18.91
N ALA A 574 3.59 16.32 -19.60
CA ALA A 574 2.44 15.43 -19.73
C ALA A 574 1.98 14.84 -18.39
N ASP A 575 2.92 14.63 -17.46
CA ASP A 575 2.63 14.12 -16.11
C ASP A 575 2.13 15.23 -15.17
N LEU A 576 2.65 16.45 -15.36
CA LEU A 576 2.34 17.61 -14.52
C LEU A 576 0.88 18.06 -14.61
N LYS A 577 0.29 17.94 -15.80
CA LYS A 577 -1.09 18.38 -16.10
C LYS A 577 -2.19 17.41 -15.67
N GLN A 578 -1.83 16.28 -15.08
CA GLN A 578 -2.80 15.26 -14.68
C GLN A 578 -3.64 15.73 -13.48
N LYS A 579 -4.93 15.39 -13.51
CA LYS A 579 -5.93 15.80 -12.52
C LYS A 579 -5.87 14.91 -11.28
N PHE A 580 -6.46 15.38 -10.19
CA PHE A 580 -6.55 14.62 -8.94
C PHE A 580 -7.85 14.89 -8.19
N MET A 581 -8.32 13.89 -7.45
CA MET A 581 -9.38 14.05 -6.45
C MET A 581 -8.81 14.54 -5.12
N ASP A 582 -7.62 14.09 -4.76
CA ASP A 582 -6.87 14.51 -3.56
C ASP A 582 -5.42 14.73 -4.00
N VAL A 583 -4.91 15.96 -3.82
CA VAL A 583 -3.56 16.36 -4.25
C VAL A 583 -2.46 15.45 -3.68
N ARG A 584 -2.69 14.81 -2.52
CA ARG A 584 -1.73 13.86 -1.91
C ARG A 584 -1.70 12.49 -2.56
N LYS A 585 -2.77 12.13 -3.26
CA LYS A 585 -2.98 10.81 -3.85
C LYS A 585 -2.90 10.87 -5.38
N ARG A 586 -2.32 11.96 -5.90
CA ARG A 586 -2.07 12.14 -7.33
C ARG A 586 -1.17 11.03 -7.87
N ALA A 587 -1.36 10.69 -9.15
CA ALA A 587 -0.61 9.62 -9.80
C ALA A 587 0.88 9.97 -10.00
N PHE A 588 1.20 11.25 -10.16
CA PHE A 588 2.56 11.76 -10.33
C PHE A 588 2.89 12.77 -9.24
N GLN A 589 3.97 12.57 -8.50
CA GLN A 589 4.40 13.50 -7.44
C GLN A 589 5.29 14.60 -8.03
N TYR A 590 4.94 15.87 -7.77
CA TYR A 590 5.80 16.98 -8.16
C TYR A 590 7.11 16.96 -7.37
N PRO A 591 8.23 17.35 -7.99
CA PRO A 591 9.48 17.47 -7.27
C PRO A 591 9.45 18.67 -6.31
N GLU A 592 10.40 18.69 -5.39
CA GLU A 592 10.60 19.79 -4.44
C GLU A 592 11.34 20.95 -5.12
N LEU A 593 10.76 22.15 -5.10
CA LEU A 593 11.38 23.35 -5.68
C LEU A 593 12.07 24.22 -4.62
N GLY A 594 12.89 25.17 -5.05
CA GLY A 594 13.56 26.13 -4.17
C GLY A 594 15.00 25.77 -3.78
N LYS A 595 15.60 24.78 -4.44
CA LYS A 595 16.99 24.34 -4.17
C LYS A 595 18.01 25.15 -4.96
N LYS A 596 17.72 25.47 -6.22
CA LYS A 596 18.57 26.28 -7.09
C LYS A 596 18.16 27.75 -7.12
N SER A 597 16.87 28.05 -7.03
CA SER A 597 16.35 29.42 -7.12
C SER A 597 15.17 29.67 -6.19
N ASN A 598 15.09 30.87 -5.63
CA ASN A 598 13.89 31.37 -4.96
C ASN A 598 12.95 32.03 -5.99
N LEU A 599 11.63 31.87 -5.81
CA LEU A 599 10.63 32.59 -6.61
C LEU A 599 10.03 33.75 -5.79
N VAL A 600 10.22 34.97 -6.28
CA VAL A 600 9.62 36.20 -5.74
C VAL A 600 8.54 36.69 -6.69
N CYS A 601 7.30 36.80 -6.21
CA CYS A 601 6.18 37.30 -7.00
C CYS A 601 5.77 38.70 -6.55
N ILE A 602 5.66 39.62 -7.51
CA ILE A 602 5.30 41.03 -7.31
C ILE A 602 4.12 41.35 -8.25
N PRO A 603 2.87 41.27 -7.76
CA PRO A 603 1.70 41.50 -8.59
C PRO A 603 1.58 42.98 -8.99
N THR A 604 1.25 43.22 -10.26
CA THR A 604 0.92 44.56 -10.78
C THR A 604 -0.55 44.68 -11.21
N THR A 605 -1.35 43.67 -10.88
CA THR A 605 -2.81 43.65 -11.02
C THR A 605 -3.46 43.12 -9.75
N SER A 606 -4.64 43.64 -9.40
CA SER A 606 -5.40 43.25 -8.19
C SER A 606 -6.52 42.28 -8.55
N GLY A 607 -6.18 41.06 -8.98
CA GLY A 607 -7.19 40.05 -9.34
C GLY A 607 -6.76 38.60 -9.15
N THR A 608 -5.54 38.25 -9.57
CA THR A 608 -5.20 36.83 -9.84
C THR A 608 -4.85 36.01 -8.59
N GLY A 609 -4.33 36.62 -7.52
CA GLY A 609 -3.78 35.90 -6.36
C GLY A 609 -2.60 34.97 -6.69
N SER A 610 -2.00 35.07 -7.88
CA SER A 610 -0.94 34.18 -8.35
C SER A 610 0.34 34.32 -7.53
N GLU A 611 0.52 35.44 -6.84
CA GLU A 611 1.65 35.71 -5.96
C GLU A 611 1.65 34.85 -4.68
N VAL A 612 0.49 34.30 -4.30
CA VAL A 612 0.34 33.44 -3.13
C VAL A 612 -0.16 32.03 -3.44
N SER A 613 -0.60 31.77 -4.67
CA SER A 613 -1.22 30.51 -5.04
C SER A 613 -0.22 29.47 -5.58
N PRO A 614 -0.51 28.16 -5.41
CA PRO A 614 0.26 27.06 -5.99
C PRO A 614 -0.12 26.72 -7.45
N PHE A 615 -0.83 27.62 -8.13
CA PHE A 615 -1.36 27.35 -9.47
C PHE A 615 -0.58 28.08 -10.54
N ALA A 616 -0.50 27.49 -11.73
CA ALA A 616 -0.01 28.14 -12.94
C ALA A 616 -0.80 27.64 -14.16
N VAL A 617 -1.29 28.55 -15.00
CA VAL A 617 -2.00 28.18 -16.24
C VAL A 617 -1.05 28.31 -17.42
N ILE A 618 -0.74 27.18 -18.07
CA ILE A 618 0.13 27.14 -19.24
C ILE A 618 -0.67 26.71 -20.47
N THR A 619 -0.55 27.47 -21.55
CA THR A 619 -1.26 27.23 -22.80
C THR A 619 -0.45 26.35 -23.75
N ASP A 620 -1.10 25.34 -24.30
CA ASP A 620 -0.62 24.57 -25.45
C ASP A 620 -1.31 25.07 -26.72
N LYS A 621 -0.59 25.93 -27.44
CA LYS A 621 -1.07 26.58 -28.67
C LYS A 621 -1.28 25.58 -29.82
N GLU A 622 -0.59 24.44 -29.81
CA GLU A 622 -0.75 23.43 -30.88
C GLU A 622 -2.07 22.67 -30.73
N LYS A 623 -2.50 22.42 -29.48
CA LYS A 623 -3.75 21.73 -29.17
C LYS A 623 -4.92 22.66 -28.86
N ASN A 624 -4.65 23.97 -28.77
CA ASN A 624 -5.59 25.00 -28.32
C ASN A 624 -6.22 24.67 -26.95
N LEU A 625 -5.39 24.23 -26.00
CA LEU A 625 -5.80 23.83 -24.65
C LEU A 625 -5.01 24.59 -23.59
N LYS A 626 -5.69 25.01 -22.52
CA LYS A 626 -5.06 25.56 -21.31
C LYS A 626 -4.93 24.45 -20.26
N TYR A 627 -3.74 24.26 -19.72
CA TYR A 627 -3.46 23.27 -18.69
C TYR A 627 -3.18 23.97 -17.36
N PRO A 628 -4.06 23.84 -16.36
CA PRO A 628 -3.77 24.27 -15.01
C PRO A 628 -2.79 23.29 -14.35
N LEU A 629 -1.61 23.79 -13.98
CA LEU A 629 -0.69 23.12 -13.09
C LEU A 629 -1.09 23.46 -11.66
N ALA A 630 -1.25 22.44 -10.83
CA ALA A 630 -1.74 22.58 -9.47
C ALA A 630 -0.91 21.72 -8.52
N ASP A 631 0.06 22.35 -7.84
CA ASP A 631 0.84 21.69 -6.80
C ASP A 631 1.48 22.70 -5.84
N TYR A 632 1.46 22.40 -4.55
CA TYR A 632 2.04 23.26 -3.51
C TYR A 632 3.55 23.46 -3.64
N SER A 633 4.27 22.61 -4.37
CA SER A 633 5.66 22.88 -4.75
C SER A 633 5.80 24.17 -5.59
N LEU A 634 4.76 24.60 -6.30
CA LEU A 634 4.74 25.84 -7.09
C LEU A 634 4.39 27.08 -6.27
N THR A 635 4.16 26.96 -4.96
CA THR A 635 3.92 28.13 -4.09
C THR A 635 5.18 29.02 -4.08
N PRO A 636 5.04 30.32 -4.41
CA PRO A 636 6.19 31.24 -4.39
C PRO A 636 6.89 31.28 -3.03
N THR A 637 8.20 31.54 -3.04
CA THR A 637 8.99 31.69 -1.82
C THR A 637 8.61 32.97 -1.07
N VAL A 638 8.42 34.07 -1.82
CA VAL A 638 8.10 35.41 -1.33
C VAL A 638 7.02 36.05 -2.21
N ALA A 639 6.06 36.71 -1.58
CA ALA A 639 5.15 37.65 -2.23
C ALA A 639 5.42 39.08 -1.75
N ILE A 640 5.44 40.05 -2.66
CA ILE A 640 5.56 41.49 -2.33
C ILE A 640 4.39 42.23 -2.96
N VAL A 641 3.41 42.57 -2.14
CA VAL A 641 2.12 43.17 -2.51
C VAL A 641 2.22 44.68 -2.32
N ASP A 642 2.69 45.39 -3.35
CA ASP A 642 2.96 46.82 -3.30
C ASP A 642 1.86 47.63 -4.03
N PRO A 643 0.98 48.35 -3.30
CA PRO A 643 -0.10 49.13 -3.91
C PRO A 643 0.41 50.23 -4.86
N ALA A 644 1.67 50.68 -4.74
CA ALA A 644 2.25 51.67 -5.65
C ALA A 644 2.32 51.20 -7.12
N LEU A 645 2.25 49.88 -7.36
CA LEU A 645 2.32 49.29 -8.69
C LEU A 645 0.94 49.16 -9.38
N VAL A 646 -0.16 49.36 -8.65
CA VAL A 646 -1.53 49.23 -9.16
C VAL A 646 -2.30 50.54 -9.28
N MET A 647 -1.69 51.66 -8.86
CA MET A 647 -2.34 52.98 -8.81
C MET A 647 -2.93 53.45 -10.14
N ASN A 648 -2.21 53.20 -11.24
CA ASN A 648 -2.56 53.69 -12.58
C ASN A 648 -3.28 52.64 -13.45
N LEU A 649 -3.80 51.56 -12.86
CA LEU A 649 -4.54 50.55 -13.61
C LEU A 649 -5.79 51.15 -14.25
N PRO A 650 -6.06 50.90 -15.55
CA PRO A 650 -7.28 51.37 -16.20
C PRO A 650 -8.55 50.89 -15.49
N SER A 651 -9.62 51.69 -15.53
CA SER A 651 -10.90 51.38 -14.88
C SER A 651 -11.45 50.02 -15.31
N LYS A 652 -11.41 49.70 -16.61
CA LYS A 652 -11.86 48.41 -17.16
C LYS A 652 -11.09 47.22 -16.57
N VAL A 653 -9.75 47.31 -16.52
CA VAL A 653 -8.92 46.26 -15.93
C VAL A 653 -9.18 46.12 -14.43
N THR A 654 -9.41 47.25 -13.74
CA THR A 654 -9.74 47.28 -12.30
C THR A 654 -11.07 46.60 -12.01
N ALA A 655 -12.09 46.86 -12.84
CA ALA A 655 -13.38 46.20 -12.75
C ALA A 655 -13.25 44.69 -13.00
N ASP A 656 -12.66 44.30 -14.15
CA ASP A 656 -12.52 42.89 -14.54
C ASP A 656 -11.74 42.09 -13.48
N SER A 657 -10.61 42.63 -12.98
CA SER A 657 -9.81 41.96 -11.94
C SER A 657 -10.46 41.95 -10.56
N GLY A 658 -11.16 43.03 -10.17
CA GLY A 658 -11.81 43.11 -8.87
C GLY A 658 -13.04 42.19 -8.72
N MET A 659 -13.80 41.97 -9.79
CA MET A 659 -14.89 40.98 -9.77
C MET A 659 -14.37 39.54 -9.77
N ASP A 660 -13.18 39.31 -10.30
CA ASP A 660 -12.49 38.02 -10.19
C ASP A 660 -12.12 37.72 -8.72
N VAL A 661 -11.65 38.73 -7.97
CA VAL A 661 -11.43 38.62 -6.51
C VAL A 661 -12.71 38.18 -5.78
N LEU A 662 -13.86 38.73 -6.15
CA LEU A 662 -15.14 38.34 -5.57
C LEU A 662 -15.47 36.88 -5.87
N THR A 663 -15.23 36.44 -7.11
CA THR A 663 -15.44 35.05 -7.53
C THR A 663 -14.54 34.11 -6.76
N HIS A 664 -13.24 34.40 -6.68
CA HIS A 664 -12.27 33.64 -5.89
C HIS A 664 -12.72 33.47 -4.44
N ALA A 665 -13.12 34.57 -3.79
CA ALA A 665 -13.53 34.56 -2.40
C ALA A 665 -14.84 33.78 -2.19
N CYS A 666 -15.86 34.00 -3.02
CA CYS A 666 -17.13 33.29 -2.93
C CYS A 666 -16.96 31.78 -3.13
N GLU A 667 -16.25 31.36 -4.17
CA GLU A 667 -16.05 29.93 -4.44
C GLU A 667 -15.19 29.25 -3.38
N ALA A 668 -14.11 29.91 -2.92
CA ALA A 668 -13.31 29.40 -1.81
C ALA A 668 -14.14 29.25 -0.53
N TYR A 669 -15.07 30.18 -0.26
CA TYR A 669 -15.94 30.13 0.90
C TYR A 669 -16.92 28.96 0.83
N VAL A 670 -17.54 28.67 -0.31
CA VAL A 670 -18.52 27.57 -0.41
C VAL A 670 -17.91 26.22 -0.84
N SER A 671 -16.61 26.15 -1.08
CA SER A 671 -15.92 24.94 -1.51
C SER A 671 -16.09 23.78 -0.52
N VAL A 672 -16.17 22.55 -1.03
CA VAL A 672 -16.12 21.32 -0.19
C VAL A 672 -14.80 21.19 0.58
N MET A 673 -13.75 21.90 0.15
CA MET A 673 -12.43 21.93 0.79
C MET A 673 -12.25 23.10 1.76
N ALA A 674 -13.27 23.94 1.97
CA ALA A 674 -13.22 25.08 2.87
C ALA A 674 -12.80 24.71 4.31
N THR A 675 -12.16 25.66 4.98
CA THR A 675 -11.61 25.56 6.32
C THR A 675 -11.79 26.89 7.06
N ASP A 676 -11.79 26.85 8.38
CA ASP A 676 -11.88 28.07 9.19
C ASP A 676 -10.82 29.13 8.81
N TYR A 677 -9.63 28.68 8.37
CA TYR A 677 -8.56 29.56 7.87
C TYR A 677 -8.91 30.23 6.54
N THR A 678 -9.41 29.46 5.58
CA THR A 678 -9.80 29.99 4.26
C THR A 678 -11.06 30.83 4.36
N ASP A 679 -11.97 30.49 5.28
CA ASP A 679 -13.23 31.18 5.52
C ASP A 679 -13.00 32.59 6.02
N ALA A 680 -12.10 32.77 7.00
CA ALA A 680 -11.74 34.08 7.52
C ALA A 680 -11.19 35.02 6.42
N LEU A 681 -10.35 34.46 5.53
CA LEU A 681 -9.75 35.20 4.42
C LEU A 681 -10.78 35.55 3.34
N ALA A 682 -11.58 34.57 2.91
CA ALA A 682 -12.60 34.74 1.90
C ALA A 682 -13.70 35.72 2.35
N LEU A 683 -14.22 35.56 3.57
CA LEU A 683 -15.24 36.45 4.13
C LEU A 683 -14.75 37.91 4.14
N LYS A 684 -13.53 38.15 4.62
CA LYS A 684 -12.94 39.50 4.65
C LYS A 684 -12.71 40.06 3.25
N ALA A 685 -12.27 39.23 2.30
CA ALA A 685 -12.12 39.64 0.91
C ALA A 685 -13.46 40.06 0.30
N VAL A 686 -14.54 39.28 0.48
CA VAL A 686 -15.90 39.65 0.01
C VAL A 686 -16.32 41.01 0.56
N THR A 687 -16.22 41.23 1.88
CA THR A 687 -16.58 42.51 2.49
C THR A 687 -15.76 43.68 1.91
N MET A 688 -14.45 43.49 1.71
CA MET A 688 -13.59 44.52 1.14
C MET A 688 -13.94 44.83 -0.31
N VAL A 689 -14.24 43.81 -1.14
CA VAL A 689 -14.62 44.03 -2.54
C VAL A 689 -15.89 44.88 -2.64
N PHE A 690 -16.93 44.54 -1.89
CA PHE A 690 -18.18 45.34 -1.87
C PHE A 690 -17.97 46.77 -1.35
N GLN A 691 -17.01 46.98 -0.45
CA GLN A 691 -16.73 48.31 0.10
C GLN A 691 -15.87 49.19 -0.82
N TYR A 692 -14.92 48.60 -1.55
CA TYR A 692 -13.83 49.35 -2.19
C TYR A 692 -13.76 49.23 -3.72
N LEU A 693 -14.36 48.22 -4.35
CA LEU A 693 -14.21 48.02 -5.79
C LEU A 693 -14.79 49.17 -6.62
N SER A 694 -16.05 49.55 -6.36
CA SER A 694 -16.71 50.67 -7.03
C SER A 694 -15.89 51.96 -6.93
N ARG A 695 -15.40 52.27 -5.72
CA ARG A 695 -14.50 53.40 -5.46
C ARG A 695 -13.22 53.32 -6.29
N ALA A 696 -12.54 52.17 -6.32
CA ALA A 696 -11.30 51.98 -7.07
C ALA A 696 -11.49 52.17 -8.58
N VAL A 697 -12.64 51.76 -9.13
CA VAL A 697 -12.98 51.89 -10.55
C VAL A 697 -13.31 53.34 -10.91
N HIS A 698 -14.18 54.00 -10.15
CA HIS A 698 -14.65 55.36 -10.48
C HIS A 698 -13.64 56.46 -10.15
N ASN A 699 -12.95 56.35 -9.01
CA ASN A 699 -12.01 57.38 -8.55
C ASN A 699 -10.57 57.14 -9.03
N GLY A 700 -10.26 55.91 -9.45
CA GLY A 700 -8.95 55.56 -10.01
C GLY A 700 -7.79 55.86 -9.07
N ALA A 701 -6.74 56.49 -9.59
CA ALA A 701 -5.54 56.84 -8.81
C ALA A 701 -5.80 57.88 -7.70
N LYS A 702 -6.96 58.56 -7.70
CA LYS A 702 -7.30 59.58 -6.70
C LYS A 702 -7.81 58.99 -5.38
N ASP A 703 -8.09 57.68 -5.34
CA ASP A 703 -8.55 56.96 -4.14
C ASP A 703 -7.52 55.86 -3.81
N GLU A 704 -6.40 56.30 -3.22
CA GLU A 704 -5.27 55.44 -2.83
C GLU A 704 -5.71 54.31 -1.88
N GLU A 705 -6.58 54.62 -0.93
CA GLU A 705 -7.14 53.64 0.00
C GLU A 705 -7.87 52.52 -0.75
N ALA A 706 -8.79 52.86 -1.66
CA ALA A 706 -9.54 51.85 -2.41
C ALA A 706 -8.63 50.96 -3.26
N ARG A 707 -7.58 51.53 -3.87
CA ARG A 707 -6.56 50.77 -4.64
C ARG A 707 -5.80 49.80 -3.78
N GLU A 708 -5.31 50.26 -2.62
CA GLU A 708 -4.59 49.43 -1.66
C GLU A 708 -5.49 48.31 -1.11
N LYS A 709 -6.71 48.62 -0.68
CA LYS A 709 -7.62 47.62 -0.12
C LYS A 709 -8.03 46.58 -1.16
N MET A 710 -8.25 46.96 -2.43
CA MET A 710 -8.49 45.97 -3.49
C MET A 710 -7.27 45.08 -3.77
N HIS A 711 -6.06 45.62 -3.68
CA HIS A 711 -4.84 44.83 -3.84
C HIS A 711 -4.70 43.80 -2.72
N ASN A 712 -4.91 44.22 -1.48
CA ASN A 712 -4.93 43.32 -0.31
C ASN A 712 -6.06 42.28 -0.40
N ALA A 713 -7.27 42.67 -0.83
CA ALA A 713 -8.39 41.75 -1.00
C ALA A 713 -8.07 40.66 -2.04
N SER A 714 -7.38 41.01 -3.13
CA SER A 714 -6.92 40.04 -4.13
C SER A 714 -5.97 38.99 -3.52
N THR A 715 -4.98 39.43 -2.75
CA THR A 715 -4.05 38.49 -2.08
C THR A 715 -4.77 37.64 -1.02
N MET A 716 -5.72 38.19 -0.26
CA MET A 716 -6.52 37.42 0.70
C MET A 716 -7.37 36.34 0.02
N ALA A 717 -8.06 36.69 -1.07
CA ALA A 717 -8.79 35.71 -1.87
C ALA A 717 -7.83 34.66 -2.45
N GLY A 718 -6.67 35.10 -2.94
CA GLY A 718 -5.53 34.27 -3.37
C GLY A 718 -5.15 33.18 -2.37
N MET A 719 -4.90 33.58 -1.12
CA MET A 719 -4.55 32.66 -0.04
C MET A 719 -5.70 31.69 0.31
N ALA A 720 -6.95 32.16 0.22
CA ALA A 720 -8.13 31.33 0.45
C ALA A 720 -8.26 30.24 -0.63
N PHE A 721 -8.31 30.61 -1.90
CA PHE A 721 -8.49 29.63 -2.98
C PHE A 721 -7.25 28.77 -3.23
N ALA A 722 -6.05 29.24 -2.86
CA ALA A 722 -4.85 28.41 -2.82
C ALA A 722 -5.02 27.11 -2.00
N ASN A 723 -5.90 27.14 -0.99
CA ASN A 723 -6.09 26.05 -0.03
C ASN A 723 -7.52 25.46 -0.06
N ALA A 724 -8.52 26.21 -0.53
CA ALA A 724 -9.89 25.75 -0.71
C ALA A 724 -10.23 25.39 -2.17
N TYR A 725 -9.33 25.69 -3.13
CA TYR A 725 -9.59 25.62 -4.58
C TYR A 725 -10.79 26.49 -5.00
N LEU A 726 -11.15 26.37 -6.28
CA LEU A 726 -12.20 27.13 -6.95
C LEU A 726 -13.25 26.18 -7.50
N GLY A 727 -14.42 26.69 -7.88
CA GLY A 727 -15.60 25.89 -8.19
C GLY A 727 -16.03 25.95 -9.66
N MET A 728 -17.33 25.76 -9.87
CA MET A 728 -17.93 25.67 -11.19
C MET A 728 -17.79 26.97 -12.01
N CYS A 729 -17.76 28.13 -11.38
CA CYS A 729 -17.61 29.42 -12.07
C CYS A 729 -16.27 29.46 -12.82
N HIS A 730 -15.17 29.08 -12.16
CA HIS A 730 -13.86 28.99 -12.82
C HIS A 730 -13.81 27.91 -13.88
N SER A 731 -14.39 26.73 -13.61
CA SER A 731 -14.47 25.64 -14.60
C SER A 731 -15.10 26.08 -15.92
N LEU A 732 -16.24 26.79 -15.85
CA LEU A 732 -16.91 27.35 -17.03
C LEU A 732 -16.06 28.45 -17.67
N SER A 733 -15.53 29.36 -16.85
CA SER A 733 -14.77 30.53 -17.32
C SER A 733 -13.48 30.15 -18.05
N HIS A 734 -12.76 29.12 -17.61
CA HIS A 734 -11.58 28.60 -18.30
C HIS A 734 -11.88 28.17 -19.74
N LYS A 735 -13.00 27.47 -19.95
CA LYS A 735 -13.36 26.91 -21.27
C LYS A 735 -13.94 27.97 -22.18
N ILE A 736 -14.75 28.87 -21.64
CA ILE A 736 -15.32 30.01 -22.38
C ILE A 736 -14.23 30.99 -22.81
N GLY A 737 -13.28 31.31 -21.93
CA GLY A 737 -12.13 32.14 -22.28
C GLY A 737 -11.25 31.52 -23.37
N ALA A 738 -11.08 30.19 -23.36
CA ALA A 738 -10.30 29.49 -24.39
C ALA A 738 -11.01 29.45 -25.75
N GLU A 739 -12.33 29.25 -25.79
CA GLU A 739 -13.08 29.13 -27.06
C GLU A 739 -13.42 30.50 -27.68
N PHE A 740 -13.78 31.49 -26.85
CA PHE A 740 -14.31 32.79 -27.33
C PHE A 740 -13.38 33.98 -27.04
N HIS A 741 -12.19 33.75 -26.48
CA HIS A 741 -11.22 34.80 -26.15
C HIS A 741 -11.78 35.93 -25.26
N THR A 742 -12.69 35.56 -24.35
CA THR A 742 -13.27 36.49 -23.37
C THR A 742 -12.26 36.84 -22.27
N VAL A 743 -12.43 38.02 -21.66
CA VAL A 743 -11.60 38.45 -20.53
C VAL A 743 -11.99 37.66 -19.28
N HIS A 744 -11.03 36.96 -18.67
CA HIS A 744 -11.28 35.97 -17.60
C HIS A 744 -12.15 36.50 -16.45
N GLY A 745 -11.74 37.58 -15.78
CA GLY A 745 -12.48 38.12 -14.64
C GLY A 745 -13.90 38.61 -14.97
N ARG A 746 -14.12 39.08 -16.21
CA ARG A 746 -15.46 39.42 -16.71
C ARG A 746 -16.34 38.20 -16.91
N THR A 747 -15.75 37.12 -17.45
CA THR A 747 -16.44 35.83 -17.64
C THR A 747 -16.82 35.24 -16.28
N CYS A 748 -15.90 35.27 -15.31
CA CYS A 748 -16.18 34.89 -13.91
C CYS A 748 -17.33 35.71 -13.33
N ALA A 749 -17.26 37.05 -13.44
CA ALA A 749 -18.30 37.97 -12.96
C ALA A 749 -19.68 37.65 -13.57
N THR A 750 -19.72 37.36 -14.87
CA THR A 750 -20.96 37.04 -15.60
C THR A 750 -21.60 35.75 -15.08
N PHE A 751 -20.79 34.71 -14.80
CA PHE A 751 -21.31 33.43 -14.31
C PHE A 751 -21.64 33.41 -12.82
N LEU A 752 -20.94 34.18 -11.98
CA LEU A 752 -21.02 34.06 -10.53
C LEU A 752 -22.46 34.17 -9.96
N PRO A 753 -23.33 35.13 -10.37
CA PRO A 753 -24.71 35.18 -9.89
C PRO A 753 -25.51 33.90 -10.19
N TYR A 754 -25.28 33.25 -11.34
CA TYR A 754 -25.94 32.00 -11.71
C TYR A 754 -25.45 30.83 -10.87
N VAL A 755 -24.13 30.77 -10.65
CA VAL A 755 -23.50 29.74 -9.81
C VAL A 755 -23.94 29.88 -8.35
N ILE A 756 -24.10 31.10 -7.84
CA ILE A 756 -24.64 31.36 -6.49
C ILE A 756 -26.06 30.81 -6.38
N ARG A 757 -26.95 31.14 -7.33
CA ARG A 757 -28.33 30.63 -7.34
C ARG A 757 -28.38 29.10 -7.40
N TYR A 758 -27.56 28.51 -8.27
CA TYR A 758 -27.45 27.06 -8.40
C TYR A 758 -26.95 26.37 -7.12
N ASN A 759 -25.85 26.86 -6.55
CA ASN A 759 -25.27 26.34 -5.30
C ASN A 759 -26.08 26.77 -4.05
N GLY A 760 -27.01 27.71 -4.17
CA GLY A 760 -27.92 28.11 -3.10
C GLY A 760 -29.22 27.31 -3.08
N THR A 761 -29.36 26.32 -3.95
CA THR A 761 -30.49 25.38 -3.98
C THR A 761 -30.07 24.01 -3.47
N LYS A 762 -31.06 23.15 -3.21
CA LYS A 762 -30.84 21.76 -2.76
C LYS A 762 -30.06 20.97 -3.82
N PRO A 763 -29.01 20.22 -3.44
CA PRO A 763 -28.21 19.48 -4.40
C PRO A 763 -28.92 18.21 -4.83
N GLU A 764 -28.89 17.88 -6.13
CA GLU A 764 -29.23 16.53 -6.59
C GLU A 764 -28.18 15.51 -6.14
N LYS A 765 -26.91 15.94 -6.15
CA LYS A 765 -25.75 15.13 -5.79
C LYS A 765 -24.72 15.98 -5.02
N PRO A 766 -24.42 15.66 -3.75
CA PRO A 766 -23.44 16.42 -2.96
C PRO A 766 -22.01 16.17 -3.45
N GLY A 767 -21.13 17.16 -3.25
CA GLY A 767 -19.72 17.05 -3.59
C GLY A 767 -18.97 15.97 -2.79
N LEU A 768 -17.92 15.40 -3.38
CA LEU A 768 -17.17 14.28 -2.83
C LEU A 768 -15.93 14.76 -2.04
N TRP A 769 -16.08 15.02 -0.75
CA TRP A 769 -14.94 15.30 0.14
C TRP A 769 -15.18 14.81 1.57
N PRO A 770 -14.23 14.07 2.21
CA PRO A 770 -14.46 13.48 3.53
C PRO A 770 -14.85 14.47 4.64
N LYS A 771 -14.34 15.71 4.58
CA LYS A 771 -14.68 16.76 5.55
C LYS A 771 -16.03 17.42 5.28
N TYR A 772 -16.53 17.41 4.05
CA TYR A 772 -17.84 17.95 3.71
C TYR A 772 -18.92 16.96 4.21
N GLN A 773 -19.41 17.21 5.42
CA GLN A 773 -20.26 16.26 6.14
C GLN A 773 -21.70 16.28 5.66
N TYR A 774 -22.21 17.47 5.35
CA TYR A 774 -23.55 17.75 4.86
C TYR A 774 -23.49 18.97 3.94
N TYR A 775 -24.55 19.18 3.16
CA TYR A 775 -24.64 20.32 2.26
C TYR A 775 -25.01 21.59 3.03
N ASN A 776 -24.27 22.67 2.84
CA ASN A 776 -24.48 23.94 3.55
C ASN A 776 -24.12 25.19 2.74
N ALA A 777 -24.06 25.09 1.41
CA ALA A 777 -23.65 26.22 0.56
C ALA A 777 -24.67 27.37 0.57
N ASP A 778 -25.95 27.06 0.67
CA ASP A 778 -27.07 28.00 0.79
C ASP A 778 -26.98 28.85 2.08
N GLU A 779 -26.74 28.20 3.22
CA GLU A 779 -26.47 28.87 4.50
C GLU A 779 -25.21 29.75 4.41
N ARG A 780 -24.15 29.25 3.78
CA ARG A 780 -22.88 29.97 3.63
C ARG A 780 -23.01 31.21 2.74
N TYR A 781 -23.81 31.18 1.68
CA TYR A 781 -24.10 32.41 0.92
C TYR A 781 -24.90 33.42 1.74
N CYS A 782 -25.78 32.97 2.64
CA CYS A 782 -26.48 33.86 3.57
C CYS A 782 -25.53 34.53 4.57
N GLU A 783 -24.47 33.84 5.00
CA GLU A 783 -23.41 34.44 5.83
C GLU A 783 -22.68 35.55 5.07
N LEU A 784 -22.33 35.32 3.79
CA LEU A 784 -21.75 36.35 2.92
C LEU A 784 -22.70 37.54 2.74
N ALA A 785 -23.99 37.28 2.54
CA ALA A 785 -25.03 38.30 2.42
C ALA A 785 -25.12 39.17 3.69
N HIS A 786 -25.13 38.55 4.87
CA HIS A 786 -25.11 39.27 6.14
C HIS A 786 -23.83 40.10 6.32
N ALA A 787 -22.68 39.57 5.92
CA ALA A 787 -21.38 40.25 6.06
C ALA A 787 -21.28 41.55 5.24
N ILE A 788 -22.06 41.68 4.17
CA ILE A 788 -22.17 42.90 3.37
C ILE A 788 -23.39 43.77 3.74
N GLY A 789 -24.10 43.43 4.82
CA GLY A 789 -25.18 44.23 5.39
C GLY A 789 -26.57 43.99 4.79
N LEU A 790 -26.77 42.93 4.00
CA LEU A 790 -28.08 42.58 3.46
C LEU A 790 -28.99 41.99 4.54
N LYS A 791 -30.29 42.33 4.45
CA LYS A 791 -31.33 41.82 5.35
C LYS A 791 -32.31 40.95 4.57
N PHE A 792 -32.61 39.76 5.09
CA PHE A 792 -33.54 38.78 4.50
C PHE A 792 -34.21 37.95 5.61
N LYS A 793 -35.29 37.25 5.28
CA LYS A 793 -36.10 36.45 6.21
C LYS A 793 -35.93 34.95 6.02
N THR A 794 -35.60 34.50 4.81
CA THR A 794 -35.41 33.08 4.47
C THR A 794 -34.06 32.85 3.80
N ILE A 795 -33.55 31.62 3.82
CA ILE A 795 -32.29 31.24 3.16
C ILE A 795 -32.36 31.55 1.66
N GLN A 796 -33.48 31.21 1.01
CA GLN A 796 -33.68 31.46 -0.42
C GLN A 796 -33.64 32.95 -0.74
N GLU A 797 -34.26 33.79 0.10
CA GLU A 797 -34.21 35.25 -0.06
C GLU A 797 -32.79 35.78 0.16
N GLY A 798 -32.02 35.21 1.09
CA GLY A 798 -30.63 35.58 1.35
C GLY A 798 -29.71 35.25 0.17
N VAL A 799 -29.79 34.03 -0.36
CA VAL A 799 -29.08 33.58 -1.56
C VAL A 799 -29.38 34.50 -2.74
N GLU A 800 -30.68 34.75 -3.00
CA GLU A 800 -31.09 35.57 -4.14
C GLU A 800 -30.59 37.02 -4.00
N LYS A 801 -30.73 37.62 -2.82
CA LYS A 801 -30.23 38.98 -2.56
C LYS A 801 -28.72 39.07 -2.71
N PHE A 802 -27.98 38.04 -2.30
CA PHE A 802 -26.54 38.02 -2.51
C PHE A 802 -26.18 37.91 -3.99
N ALA A 803 -26.81 36.98 -4.73
CA ALA A 803 -26.64 36.84 -6.17
C ALA A 803 -26.95 38.14 -6.92
N GLN A 804 -28.01 38.85 -6.50
CA GLN A 804 -28.40 40.14 -7.07
C GLN A 804 -27.37 41.24 -6.73
N ALA A 805 -26.89 41.32 -5.48
CA ALA A 805 -25.87 42.29 -5.10
C ALA A 805 -24.56 42.11 -5.88
N VAL A 806 -24.17 40.85 -6.16
CA VAL A 806 -23.03 40.54 -7.04
C VAL A 806 -23.28 41.04 -8.47
N HIS A 807 -24.48 40.81 -9.01
CA HIS A 807 -24.85 41.30 -10.34
C HIS A 807 -24.81 42.84 -10.40
N ASP A 808 -25.42 43.51 -9.42
CA ASP A 808 -25.52 44.96 -9.36
C ASP A 808 -24.14 45.63 -9.22
N LEU A 809 -23.23 45.02 -8.44
CA LEU A 809 -21.85 45.49 -8.35
C LEU A 809 -21.14 45.40 -9.71
N GLY A 810 -21.35 44.32 -10.46
CA GLY A 810 -20.81 44.17 -11.83
C GLY A 810 -21.30 45.28 -12.78
N VAL A 811 -22.59 45.60 -12.71
CA VAL A 811 -23.19 46.70 -13.50
C VAL A 811 -22.64 48.06 -13.08
N ASP A 812 -22.53 48.33 -11.78
CA ASP A 812 -21.98 49.58 -11.23
C ASP A 812 -20.57 49.87 -11.74
N VAL A 813 -19.72 48.84 -11.79
CA VAL A 813 -18.34 48.97 -12.31
C VAL A 813 -18.24 48.93 -13.84
N GLY A 814 -19.37 48.98 -14.54
CA GLY A 814 -19.44 49.11 -16.00
C GLY A 814 -19.29 47.80 -16.78
N MET A 815 -19.70 46.66 -16.22
CA MET A 815 -19.73 45.38 -16.93
C MET A 815 -21.07 45.09 -17.60
N GLU A 816 -20.95 44.48 -18.79
CA GLU A 816 -22.06 43.85 -19.49
C GLU A 816 -22.25 42.42 -18.94
N MET A 817 -23.28 42.20 -18.13
CA MET A 817 -23.46 40.97 -17.32
C MET A 817 -24.18 39.83 -18.07
N ASN A 818 -24.00 39.73 -19.40
CA ASN A 818 -24.41 38.58 -20.21
C ASN A 818 -23.53 38.46 -21.46
N PHE A 819 -23.38 37.27 -22.03
CA PHE A 819 -22.48 37.06 -23.17
C PHE A 819 -22.98 37.64 -24.49
N LYS A 820 -24.31 37.78 -24.68
CA LYS A 820 -24.89 38.36 -25.89
C LYS A 820 -24.52 39.84 -26.06
N SER A 821 -24.61 40.63 -25.00
CA SER A 821 -24.19 42.05 -24.97
C SER A 821 -22.68 42.24 -25.10
N GLN A 822 -21.88 41.20 -24.81
CA GLN A 822 -20.43 41.19 -25.04
C GLN A 822 -20.04 40.89 -26.50
N GLY A 823 -21.01 40.67 -27.39
CA GLY A 823 -20.78 40.52 -28.83
C GLY A 823 -20.44 39.10 -29.29
N ILE A 824 -20.74 38.07 -28.49
CA ILE A 824 -20.56 36.67 -28.89
C ILE A 824 -21.73 36.23 -29.79
N ASP A 825 -21.42 35.54 -30.89
CA ASP A 825 -22.42 35.04 -31.83
C ASP A 825 -23.25 33.88 -31.26
N GLU A 826 -24.58 34.00 -31.36
CA GLU A 826 -25.56 33.06 -30.77
C GLU A 826 -25.45 31.66 -31.36
N LYS A 827 -25.28 31.58 -32.68
CA LYS A 827 -25.19 30.31 -33.39
C LYS A 827 -23.94 29.54 -32.96
N THR A 828 -22.81 30.23 -32.92
CA THR A 828 -21.53 29.64 -32.48
C THR A 828 -21.59 29.24 -31.00
N TRP A 829 -22.25 30.03 -30.16
CA TRP A 829 -22.46 29.69 -28.75
C TRP A 829 -23.22 28.37 -28.57
N ASP A 830 -24.38 28.25 -29.22
CA ASP A 830 -25.23 27.06 -29.13
C ASP A 830 -24.55 25.81 -29.68
N GLU A 831 -23.80 25.93 -30.78
CA GLU A 831 -23.03 24.82 -31.37
C GLU A 831 -21.94 24.28 -30.43
N LYS A 832 -21.38 25.12 -29.55
CA LYS A 832 -20.25 24.77 -28.67
C LYS A 832 -20.64 24.46 -27.23
N ARG A 833 -21.85 24.85 -26.80
CA ARG A 833 -22.33 24.77 -25.42
C ARG A 833 -22.11 23.40 -24.77
N GLU A 834 -22.52 22.32 -25.44
CA GLU A 834 -22.38 20.97 -24.90
C GLU A 834 -20.91 20.60 -24.68
N LYS A 835 -20.07 20.78 -25.69
CA LYS A 835 -18.62 20.52 -25.60
C LYS A 835 -17.99 21.31 -24.45
N ILE A 836 -18.38 22.56 -24.26
CA ILE A 836 -17.87 23.42 -23.19
C ILE A 836 -18.29 22.88 -21.82
N ALA A 837 -19.53 22.43 -21.64
CA ALA A 837 -20.00 21.84 -20.40
C ALA A 837 -19.21 20.56 -20.04
N TYR A 838 -18.95 19.68 -21.01
CA TYR A 838 -18.09 18.49 -20.80
C TYR A 838 -16.66 18.88 -20.39
N LEU A 839 -16.04 19.82 -21.11
CA LEU A 839 -14.69 20.28 -20.78
C LEU A 839 -14.64 20.99 -19.42
N ALA A 840 -15.68 21.71 -19.04
CA ALA A 840 -15.78 22.38 -17.74
C ALA A 840 -15.94 21.37 -16.61
N TYR A 841 -16.79 20.35 -16.78
CA TYR A 841 -16.87 19.23 -15.83
C TYR A 841 -15.51 18.55 -15.64
N GLU A 842 -14.75 18.41 -16.71
CA GLU A 842 -13.40 17.89 -16.71
C GLU A 842 -12.36 18.80 -16.04
N ASP A 843 -12.66 20.06 -15.73
CA ASP A 843 -11.69 20.97 -15.11
C ASP A 843 -11.37 20.59 -13.65
N GLN A 844 -10.15 20.91 -13.20
CA GLN A 844 -9.69 20.58 -11.84
C GLN A 844 -10.45 21.35 -10.74
N CYS A 845 -11.16 22.43 -11.10
CA CYS A 845 -11.99 23.21 -10.18
C CYS A 845 -13.34 22.52 -9.88
N SER A 846 -13.90 21.78 -10.85
CA SER A 846 -15.24 21.17 -10.71
C SER A 846 -15.43 20.26 -9.49
N PRO A 847 -14.45 19.42 -9.08
CA PRO A 847 -14.55 18.60 -7.87
C PRO A 847 -14.65 19.39 -6.56
N ALA A 848 -14.25 20.66 -6.52
CA ALA A 848 -14.29 21.48 -5.31
C ALA A 848 -15.65 22.15 -5.07
N ASN A 849 -16.53 22.18 -6.08
CA ASN A 849 -17.84 22.81 -5.98
C ASN A 849 -18.73 22.10 -4.91
N PRO A 850 -19.50 22.83 -4.08
CA PRO A 850 -20.30 22.26 -2.97
C PRO A 850 -21.31 21.20 -3.37
N ARG A 851 -21.82 21.29 -4.61
CA ARG A 851 -22.60 20.23 -5.27
C ARG A 851 -21.87 19.77 -6.51
N VAL A 852 -22.06 18.51 -6.89
CA VAL A 852 -21.46 18.00 -8.13
C VAL A 852 -22.01 18.81 -9.31
N PRO A 853 -21.16 19.46 -10.11
CA PRO A 853 -21.61 20.19 -11.28
C PRO A 853 -22.09 19.21 -12.35
N MET A 854 -23.41 19.02 -12.47
CA MET A 854 -23.95 18.13 -13.51
C MET A 854 -23.82 18.83 -14.88
N ILE A 855 -23.54 18.06 -15.93
CA ILE A 855 -23.34 18.61 -17.28
C ILE A 855 -24.59 19.34 -17.78
N GLN A 856 -25.78 18.80 -17.48
CA GLN A 856 -27.04 19.45 -17.84
C GLN A 856 -27.20 20.80 -17.12
N ASP A 857 -26.92 20.85 -15.81
CA ASP A 857 -26.96 22.10 -15.04
C ASP A 857 -25.98 23.16 -15.60
N MET A 858 -24.77 22.74 -15.96
CA MET A 858 -23.78 23.60 -16.63
C MET A 858 -24.31 24.12 -17.97
N MET A 859 -24.98 23.28 -18.76
CA MET A 859 -25.60 23.70 -20.02
C MET A 859 -26.73 24.71 -19.80
N ASP A 860 -27.54 24.52 -18.77
CA ASP A 860 -28.64 25.44 -18.45
C ASP A 860 -28.11 26.79 -17.99
N ILE A 861 -27.05 26.80 -17.16
CA ILE A 861 -26.32 28.02 -16.76
C ILE A 861 -25.70 28.71 -17.98
N LEU A 862 -25.06 27.97 -18.89
CA LEU A 862 -24.51 28.52 -20.13
C LEU A 862 -25.60 29.17 -20.99
N LYS A 863 -26.79 28.56 -21.08
CA LYS A 863 -27.91 29.12 -21.82
C LYS A 863 -28.42 30.41 -21.19
N ALA A 864 -28.62 30.42 -19.88
CA ALA A 864 -29.13 31.58 -19.14
C ALA A 864 -28.15 32.77 -19.14
N ALA A 865 -26.86 32.50 -18.90
CA ALA A 865 -25.83 33.53 -18.89
C ALA A 865 -25.58 34.17 -20.27
N TYR A 866 -25.99 33.50 -21.35
CA TYR A 866 -25.90 34.08 -22.70
C TYR A 866 -26.90 35.22 -22.90
N THR A 867 -28.18 35.01 -22.57
CA THR A 867 -29.25 36.00 -22.76
C THR A 867 -29.44 36.96 -21.59
N GLY A 868 -28.94 36.61 -20.40
CA GLY A 868 -29.21 37.35 -19.16
C GLY A 868 -30.50 36.90 -18.45
N GLU A 869 -31.13 35.81 -18.88
CA GLU A 869 -32.34 35.26 -18.25
C GLU A 869 -32.03 34.65 -16.88
N ILE A 870 -32.84 34.91 -15.86
CA ILE A 870 -32.66 34.31 -14.52
C ILE A 870 -33.27 32.90 -14.51
N ILE A 871 -32.46 31.90 -14.13
CA ILE A 871 -32.96 30.54 -13.91
C ILE A 871 -33.74 30.52 -12.60
N THR A 872 -34.99 30.07 -12.65
CA THR A 872 -35.77 29.77 -11.44
C THR A 872 -35.65 28.27 -11.16
N TYR A 873 -35.06 27.92 -10.03
CA TYR A 873 -34.95 26.52 -9.60
C TYR A 873 -36.14 26.17 -8.71
N ASP A 874 -36.85 25.08 -9.00
CA ASP A 874 -37.95 24.61 -8.14
C ASP A 874 -37.42 24.16 -6.78
N HIS A 875 -37.86 24.85 -5.73
CA HIS A 875 -37.51 24.53 -4.35
C HIS A 875 -38.44 23.43 -3.81
N HIS A 876 -38.10 22.15 -4.05
CA HIS A 876 -38.80 20.99 -3.48
C HIS A 876 -38.19 20.45 -2.18
#